data_AF-A0A8T4THM2-F1
#
_entry.id   AF-A0A8T4THM2-F1
#
_cell.length_a   1.000
_cell.length_b   1.000
_cell.length_c   1.000
_cell.angle_alpha   90.00
_cell.angle_beta   90.00
_cell.angle_gamma   90.00
#
_symmetry.space_group_name_H-M   'P 1'
#
loop_
_entity.id
_entity.type
_entity.pdbx_description
1 polymer ?
#
loop_
_entity_poly.entity_id
_entity_poly.type
_entity_poly.pdbx_seq_one_letter_code
_entity_poly.pdbx_strand_id
1 'polypeptide(L)'
;MKKGKSPETEEKQAYDKKQQDKKEDKAKQPTEMLPPPNLPPEVAEKLKLIREKLETFKKNALEKFDKYITGIALLPPPRPPSPNLPPDILAEEQKRYDQEKDKYHTLILVDDSEPTKMTKMELRDKLTSIMAQTAKEIDPNIVPQTLLISEVWQNCYDGKYDLLQLIGMSAPIHDTGMLGAIRVAELHKSMVLKKFEKYIVAYVLAGSMPKGQATPTSDIDVFVVIDDTDVKKMTRTELRDKLRGIIQQMTFEAGEMTGIRNKLSIQVYILTDFWEMMRESNPVCFTFLRDGVPLFDRGIFMPWKQLLKMGKIKPSQEAIDMFMSAGEQTLDRIKVKLKSIATEDFYWGIHSPTQAALMLYGVPPPAPKETANVVREILVKKEGLLEEEYVQILENIIKIYKDMEHGKIPEFTGKDIDKLLADSEKYMKRLKRLFTQIEKTKDEESMVRMYDTLLTVLRDVLKMEGVERVGEAELAKVFEEKMIASGKVPAKFVRTIHDVSKAKADFDAGKLTKSDIDKVRKESNELIGFLIDYIQRKRVHEFERAKIRIKHGEKKFAEVMMLGNTAYIVRDIDSAQRVMEKTPINPDGSLGASSSCTPEEFEQALAKIVPARAVLKEPLFESLKRFFGKDYEVLL
;
A
#
# COMPACT_ATOMS: atom_id res chain seq x y z
N MET A 1 23.74 36.68 -7.19
CA MET A 1 23.42 35.75 -8.30
C MET A 1 24.03 34.37 -8.04
N LYS A 2 23.29 33.48 -7.39
CA LYS A 2 23.51 32.03 -7.38
C LYS A 2 22.10 31.42 -7.20
N LYS A 3 21.48 30.96 -8.28
CA LYS A 3 20.18 30.26 -8.23
C LYS A 3 20.48 28.79 -7.94
N GLY A 4 20.15 28.34 -6.72
CA GLY A 4 20.09 26.93 -6.37
C GLY A 4 18.89 26.29 -7.07
N LYS A 5 19.09 25.11 -7.66
CA LYS A 5 18.01 24.30 -8.26
C LYS A 5 17.19 23.66 -7.13
N SER A 6 15.87 23.54 -7.35
CA SER A 6 14.92 22.99 -6.37
C SER A 6 14.96 21.45 -6.30
N PRO A 7 14.66 20.85 -5.13
CA PRO A 7 14.73 19.39 -4.89
C PRO A 7 13.88 18.54 -5.84
N GLU A 8 12.74 19.05 -6.31
CA GLU A 8 11.87 18.34 -7.27
C GLU A 8 12.53 18.11 -8.65
N THR A 9 13.53 18.93 -9.00
CA THR A 9 14.28 18.77 -10.25
C THR A 9 15.33 17.67 -10.15
N GLU A 10 15.88 17.43 -8.95
CA GLU A 10 16.87 16.37 -8.70
C GLU A 10 16.19 15.00 -8.56
N GLU A 11 15.00 14.93 -7.96
CA GLU A 11 14.23 13.67 -7.91
C GLU A 11 13.69 13.25 -9.27
N LYS A 12 13.22 14.19 -10.11
CA LYS A 12 12.85 13.87 -11.51
C LYS A 12 14.05 13.48 -12.35
N GLN A 13 15.20 14.13 -12.18
CA GLN A 13 16.43 13.73 -12.87
C GLN A 13 16.97 12.39 -12.36
N ALA A 14 16.83 12.06 -11.08
CA ALA A 14 17.20 10.75 -10.54
C ALA A 14 16.24 9.64 -10.98
N TYR A 15 14.95 9.96 -11.18
CA TYR A 15 13.95 9.03 -11.71
C TYR A 15 14.12 8.80 -13.21
N ASP A 16 14.38 9.86 -13.99
CA ASP A 16 14.66 9.78 -15.42
C ASP A 16 16.03 9.13 -15.69
N LYS A 17 17.03 9.36 -14.84
CA LYS A 17 18.33 8.67 -14.92
C LYS A 17 18.24 7.20 -14.48
N LYS A 18 17.42 6.87 -13.48
CA LYS A 18 17.08 5.45 -13.17
C LYS A 18 16.21 4.80 -14.26
N GLN A 19 15.45 5.55 -15.04
CA GLN A 19 14.73 5.03 -16.21
C GLN A 19 15.61 4.96 -17.47
N GLN A 20 16.60 5.85 -17.62
CA GLN A 20 17.63 5.75 -18.66
C GLN A 20 18.61 4.63 -18.36
N ASP A 21 19.11 4.49 -17.13
CA ASP A 21 19.96 3.36 -16.72
C ASP A 21 19.17 2.03 -16.78
N LYS A 22 17.85 2.02 -16.52
CA LYS A 22 16.99 0.84 -16.76
C LYS A 22 16.62 0.60 -18.24
N LYS A 23 16.74 1.60 -19.10
CA LYS A 23 16.53 1.46 -20.56
C LYS A 23 17.82 1.08 -21.29
N GLU A 24 18.97 1.53 -20.82
CA GLU A 24 20.28 1.17 -21.36
C GLU A 24 20.73 -0.23 -20.93
N ASP A 25 20.27 -0.75 -19.78
CA ASP A 25 20.50 -2.16 -19.38
C ASP A 25 19.52 -3.18 -20.00
N LYS A 26 18.60 -2.78 -20.89
CA LYS A 26 17.61 -3.69 -21.52
C LYS A 26 17.61 -3.74 -23.05
N ALA A 27 18.66 -3.27 -23.70
CA ALA A 27 18.82 -3.37 -25.16
C ALA A 27 20.13 -4.02 -25.63
N LYS A 28 20.77 -4.84 -24.79
CA LYS A 28 21.71 -5.84 -25.27
C LYS A 28 20.96 -7.17 -25.36
N GLN A 29 20.58 -7.55 -26.58
CA GLN A 29 20.32 -8.95 -26.88
C GLN A 29 21.53 -9.75 -26.36
N PRO A 30 21.36 -10.83 -25.58
CA PRO A 30 22.40 -11.81 -25.49
C PRO A 30 22.42 -12.55 -26.83
N THR A 31 23.03 -11.96 -27.85
CA THR A 31 23.42 -12.63 -29.10
C THR A 31 24.69 -13.46 -28.91
N GLU A 32 25.17 -13.60 -27.66
CA GLU A 32 26.26 -14.49 -27.31
C GLU A 32 25.71 -15.77 -26.70
N MET A 33 25.86 -16.87 -27.43
CA MET A 33 26.04 -18.15 -26.77
C MET A 33 27.19 -18.00 -25.79
N LEU A 34 26.91 -18.18 -24.50
CA LEU A 34 27.93 -18.67 -23.59
C LEU A 34 28.27 -20.08 -24.07
N PRO A 35 29.51 -20.36 -24.52
CA PRO A 35 29.93 -21.74 -24.70
C PRO A 35 29.66 -22.50 -23.39
N PRO A 36 29.21 -23.78 -23.43
CA PRO A 36 29.07 -24.55 -22.21
C PRO A 36 30.39 -24.44 -21.40
N PRO A 37 30.33 -24.20 -20.08
CA PRO A 37 31.46 -23.68 -19.30
C PRO A 37 32.66 -24.62 -19.12
N ASN A 38 32.82 -25.64 -19.98
CA ASN A 38 33.89 -26.65 -19.94
C ASN A 38 34.22 -27.20 -21.34
N LEU A 39 34.44 -26.33 -22.33
CA LEU A 39 34.97 -26.76 -23.63
C LEU A 39 36.51 -26.76 -23.61
N PRO A 40 37.18 -27.81 -24.12
CA PRO A 40 38.63 -27.82 -24.28
C PRO A 40 39.11 -26.60 -25.11
N PRO A 41 40.27 -25.99 -24.78
CA PRO A 41 40.74 -24.76 -25.44
C PRO A 41 40.80 -24.85 -26.97
N GLU A 42 41.24 -26.01 -27.50
CA GLU A 42 41.29 -26.27 -28.95
C GLU A 42 39.91 -26.26 -29.63
N VAL A 43 38.88 -26.73 -28.94
CA VAL A 43 37.50 -26.74 -29.45
C VAL A 43 36.92 -25.33 -29.40
N ALA A 44 37.25 -24.55 -28.38
CA ALA A 44 36.84 -23.16 -28.27
C ALA A 44 37.45 -22.28 -29.38
N GLU A 45 38.73 -22.45 -29.71
CA GLU A 45 39.36 -21.71 -30.82
C GLU A 45 38.78 -22.10 -32.19
N LYS A 46 38.55 -23.38 -32.45
CA LYS A 46 37.88 -23.84 -33.69
C LYS A 46 36.48 -23.25 -33.83
N LEU A 47 35.68 -23.26 -32.76
CA LEU A 47 34.34 -22.68 -32.76
C LEU A 47 34.36 -21.16 -33.01
N LYS A 48 35.38 -20.45 -32.52
CA LYS A 48 35.55 -19.01 -32.76
C LYS A 48 35.79 -18.70 -34.24
N LEU A 49 36.68 -19.45 -34.90
CA LEU A 49 36.96 -19.30 -36.34
C LEU A 49 35.74 -19.63 -37.20
N ILE A 50 34.98 -20.67 -36.84
CA ILE A 50 33.72 -21.01 -37.51
C ILE A 50 32.71 -19.86 -37.35
N ARG A 51 32.60 -19.29 -36.16
CA ARG A 51 31.69 -18.18 -35.87
C ARG A 51 31.98 -16.94 -36.70
N GLU A 52 33.25 -16.54 -36.84
CA GLU A 52 33.63 -15.37 -37.66
C GLU A 52 33.22 -15.53 -39.14
N LYS A 53 33.38 -16.74 -39.69
CA LYS A 53 32.93 -17.07 -41.05
C LYS A 53 31.40 -17.04 -41.17
N LEU A 54 30.70 -17.58 -40.18
CA LEU A 54 29.23 -17.58 -40.15
C LEU A 54 28.64 -16.19 -39.93
N GLU A 55 29.31 -15.29 -39.20
CA GLU A 55 28.88 -13.88 -39.08
C GLU A 55 28.99 -13.15 -40.43
N THR A 56 30.04 -13.43 -41.21
CA THR A 56 30.19 -12.90 -42.56
C THR A 56 29.08 -13.45 -43.48
N PHE A 57 28.81 -14.75 -43.40
CA PHE A 57 27.71 -15.39 -44.14
C PHE A 57 26.35 -14.79 -43.78
N LYS A 58 26.07 -14.63 -42.49
CA LYS A 58 24.86 -13.98 -41.97
C LYS A 58 24.70 -12.57 -42.53
N LYS A 59 25.76 -11.74 -42.52
CA LYS A 59 25.66 -10.37 -43.04
C LYS A 59 25.23 -10.37 -44.50
N ASN A 60 25.87 -11.19 -45.33
CA ASN A 60 25.56 -11.28 -46.76
C ASN A 60 24.15 -11.86 -47.02
N ALA A 61 23.72 -12.84 -46.21
CA ALA A 61 22.39 -13.42 -46.31
C ALA A 61 21.29 -12.41 -45.92
N LEU A 62 21.50 -11.64 -44.86
CA LEU A 62 20.54 -10.65 -44.38
C LEU A 62 20.47 -9.40 -45.26
N GLU A 63 21.56 -8.96 -45.90
CA GLU A 63 21.55 -7.80 -46.80
C GLU A 63 20.48 -7.89 -47.91
N LYS A 64 20.16 -9.12 -48.35
CA LYS A 64 19.17 -9.37 -49.42
C LYS A 64 17.83 -9.90 -48.92
N PHE A 65 17.78 -10.51 -47.72
CA PHE A 65 16.63 -11.29 -47.25
C PHE A 65 16.28 -11.11 -45.77
N ASP A 66 16.70 -9.99 -45.15
CA ASP A 66 16.43 -9.66 -43.74
C ASP A 66 14.97 -9.83 -43.31
N LYS A 67 14.01 -9.53 -44.18
CA LYS A 67 12.57 -9.66 -43.92
C LYS A 67 12.06 -11.10 -43.88
N TYR A 68 12.76 -12.03 -44.53
CA TYR A 68 12.31 -13.41 -44.69
C TYR A 68 13.09 -14.38 -43.78
N ILE A 69 14.37 -14.11 -43.53
CA ILE A 69 15.20 -14.96 -42.68
C ILE A 69 14.87 -14.67 -41.22
N THR A 70 14.27 -15.64 -40.53
CA THR A 70 13.96 -15.54 -39.09
C THR A 70 15.03 -16.13 -38.21
N GLY A 71 15.90 -16.96 -38.78
CA GLY A 71 16.95 -17.61 -38.03
C GLY A 71 18.09 -18.13 -38.88
N ILE A 72 19.31 -17.99 -38.37
CA ILE A 72 20.50 -18.68 -38.90
C ILE A 72 21.17 -19.37 -37.72
N ALA A 73 21.44 -20.66 -37.83
CA ALA A 73 22.07 -21.43 -36.76
C ALA A 73 23.04 -22.47 -37.29
N LEU A 74 24.13 -22.71 -36.56
CA LEU A 74 25.00 -23.85 -36.79
C LEU A 74 24.34 -25.10 -36.17
N LEU A 75 24.07 -26.10 -36.99
CA LEU A 75 23.54 -27.39 -36.55
C LEU A 75 24.65 -28.21 -35.87
N PRO A 76 24.28 -29.11 -34.94
CA PRO A 76 25.26 -30.04 -34.38
C PRO A 76 25.86 -30.92 -35.48
N PRO A 77 27.13 -31.36 -35.34
CA PRO A 77 27.73 -32.27 -36.30
C PRO A 77 26.94 -33.58 -36.37
N PRO A 78 26.96 -34.27 -37.53
CA PRO A 78 26.29 -35.55 -37.68
C PRO A 78 26.78 -36.54 -36.61
N ARG A 79 25.91 -37.43 -36.15
CA ARG A 79 26.29 -38.47 -35.18
C ARG A 79 27.02 -39.60 -35.90
N PRO A 80 28.04 -40.23 -35.29
CA PRO A 80 28.64 -41.42 -35.85
C PRO A 80 27.59 -42.53 -35.97
N PRO A 81 27.69 -43.40 -37.00
CA PRO A 81 26.72 -44.47 -37.21
C PRO A 81 26.73 -45.45 -36.03
N SER A 82 25.56 -46.03 -35.75
CA SER A 82 25.41 -47.00 -34.66
C SER A 82 26.21 -48.27 -34.97
N PRO A 83 27.01 -48.80 -34.02
CA PRO A 83 27.78 -50.04 -34.21
C PRO A 83 26.91 -51.27 -34.53
N ASN A 84 25.60 -51.18 -34.24
CA ASN A 84 24.65 -52.28 -34.41
C ASN A 84 24.00 -52.33 -35.81
N LEU A 85 24.44 -51.48 -36.75
CA LEU A 85 23.96 -51.51 -38.13
C LEU A 85 24.55 -52.71 -38.90
N PRO A 86 23.81 -53.29 -39.87
CA PRO A 86 24.35 -54.31 -40.77
C PRO A 86 25.65 -53.84 -41.45
N PRO A 87 26.65 -54.71 -41.69
CA PRO A 87 27.97 -54.32 -42.17
C PRO A 87 27.97 -53.47 -43.45
N ASP A 88 27.09 -53.79 -44.40
CA ASP A 88 27.00 -53.07 -45.67
C ASP A 88 26.45 -51.64 -45.49
N ILE A 89 25.45 -51.48 -44.60
CA ILE A 89 24.86 -50.19 -44.25
C ILE A 89 25.81 -49.37 -43.38
N LEU A 90 26.53 -50.04 -42.46
CA LEU A 90 27.52 -49.41 -41.59
C LEU A 90 28.66 -48.79 -42.42
N ALA A 91 29.16 -49.51 -43.44
CA ALA A 91 30.20 -49.00 -44.32
C ALA A 91 29.74 -47.76 -45.11
N GLU A 92 28.49 -47.77 -45.59
CA GLU A 92 27.91 -46.65 -46.33
C GLU A 92 27.66 -45.43 -45.43
N GLU A 93 27.06 -45.62 -44.26
CA GLU A 93 26.80 -44.55 -43.29
C GLU A 93 28.10 -44.00 -42.69
N GLN A 94 29.12 -44.84 -42.47
CA GLN A 94 30.44 -44.41 -42.03
C GLN A 94 31.12 -43.51 -43.08
N LYS A 95 31.02 -43.89 -44.36
CA LYS A 95 31.53 -43.07 -45.47
C LYS A 95 30.80 -41.71 -45.55
N ARG A 96 29.49 -41.67 -45.33
CA ARG A 96 28.71 -40.42 -45.27
C ARG A 96 29.13 -39.56 -44.07
N TYR A 97 29.29 -40.18 -42.89
CA TYR A 97 29.75 -39.49 -41.69
C TYR A 97 31.13 -38.85 -41.90
N ASP A 98 32.10 -39.59 -42.44
CA ASP A 98 33.46 -39.09 -42.65
C ASP A 98 33.53 -37.95 -43.67
N GLN A 99 32.59 -37.88 -44.61
CA GLN A 99 32.48 -36.77 -45.58
C GLN A 99 31.82 -35.52 -45.00
N GLU A 100 30.95 -35.67 -43.99
CA GLU A 100 30.09 -34.59 -43.49
C GLU A 100 30.50 -34.06 -42.10
N LYS A 101 31.29 -34.82 -41.32
CA LYS A 101 31.64 -34.50 -39.92
C LYS A 101 32.41 -33.19 -39.75
N ASP A 102 33.20 -32.80 -40.75
CA ASP A 102 34.04 -31.60 -40.71
C ASP A 102 33.39 -30.38 -41.40
N LYS A 103 32.17 -30.54 -41.94
CA LYS A 103 31.43 -29.44 -42.59
C LYS A 103 30.56 -28.66 -41.59
N TYR A 104 30.37 -27.38 -41.87
CA TYR A 104 29.56 -26.46 -41.06
C TYR A 104 28.12 -26.43 -41.56
N HIS A 105 27.35 -27.43 -41.13
CA HIS A 105 25.91 -27.52 -41.43
C HIS A 105 25.16 -26.34 -40.83
N THR A 106 24.69 -25.43 -41.68
CA THR A 106 24.11 -24.16 -41.25
C THR A 106 22.64 -24.10 -41.63
N LEU A 107 21.76 -24.11 -40.63
CA LEU A 107 20.33 -23.90 -40.81
C LEU A 107 20.04 -22.45 -41.19
N ILE A 108 19.15 -22.28 -42.17
CA ILE A 108 18.56 -20.99 -42.54
C ILE A 108 17.05 -21.15 -42.47
N LEU A 109 16.45 -20.59 -41.43
CA LEU A 109 15.02 -20.64 -41.19
C LEU A 109 14.34 -19.43 -41.84
N VAL A 110 13.36 -19.69 -42.69
CA VAL A 110 12.68 -18.68 -43.50
C VAL A 110 11.20 -18.64 -43.18
N ASP A 111 10.68 -17.44 -42.94
CA ASP A 111 9.24 -17.20 -42.82
C ASP A 111 8.58 -17.16 -44.19
N ASP A 112 7.62 -18.07 -44.38
CA ASP A 112 6.83 -18.23 -45.59
C ASP A 112 5.33 -17.95 -45.36
N SER A 113 5.01 -17.15 -44.33
CA SER A 113 3.64 -16.74 -44.01
C SER A 113 3.05 -15.74 -45.01
N GLU A 114 3.87 -14.89 -45.63
CA GLU A 114 3.41 -13.94 -46.64
C GLU A 114 3.10 -14.65 -47.98
N PRO A 115 1.95 -14.36 -48.62
CA PRO A 115 1.61 -14.91 -49.93
C PRO A 115 2.65 -14.49 -50.98
N THR A 116 3.32 -15.46 -51.61
CA THR A 116 4.24 -15.19 -52.71
C THR A 116 3.64 -15.60 -54.05
N LYS A 117 4.13 -15.02 -55.15
CA LYS A 117 3.72 -15.37 -56.53
C LYS A 117 4.24 -16.74 -57.00
N MET A 118 5.04 -17.42 -56.18
CA MET A 118 5.67 -18.69 -56.48
C MET A 118 5.24 -19.75 -55.47
N THR A 119 5.38 -21.03 -55.83
CA THR A 119 5.08 -22.13 -54.90
C THR A 119 6.11 -22.18 -53.76
N LYS A 120 5.74 -22.80 -52.64
CA LYS A 120 6.67 -22.98 -51.49
C LYS A 120 7.94 -23.75 -51.89
N MET A 121 7.79 -24.74 -52.77
CA MET A 121 8.91 -25.53 -53.28
C MET A 121 9.86 -24.66 -54.12
N GLU A 122 9.32 -23.87 -55.06
CA GLU A 122 10.12 -22.95 -55.87
C GLU A 122 10.83 -21.89 -55.02
N LEU A 123 10.15 -21.37 -53.98
CA LEU A 123 10.74 -20.42 -53.04
C LEU A 123 11.95 -21.05 -52.33
N ARG A 124 11.75 -22.25 -51.78
CA ARG A 124 12.81 -23.00 -51.08
C ARG A 124 13.99 -23.29 -51.99
N ASP A 125 13.76 -23.79 -53.21
CA ASP A 125 14.84 -24.20 -54.12
C ASP A 125 15.66 -22.99 -54.61
N LYS A 126 14.99 -21.85 -54.86
CA LYS A 126 15.66 -20.59 -55.18
C LYS A 126 16.51 -20.08 -54.02
N LEU A 127 15.92 -20.01 -52.82
CA LEU A 127 16.65 -19.57 -51.63
C LEU A 127 17.83 -20.49 -51.31
N THR A 128 17.64 -21.81 -51.43
CA THR A 128 18.70 -22.81 -51.27
C THR A 128 19.85 -22.56 -52.24
N SER A 129 19.55 -22.32 -53.52
CA SER A 129 20.58 -22.04 -54.54
C SER A 129 21.36 -20.75 -54.23
N ILE A 130 20.66 -19.69 -53.82
CA ILE A 130 21.27 -18.40 -53.46
C ILE A 130 22.16 -18.54 -52.22
N MET A 131 21.67 -19.24 -51.18
CA MET A 131 22.43 -19.46 -49.95
C MET A 131 23.64 -20.35 -50.20
N ALA A 132 23.52 -21.38 -51.03
CA ALA A 132 24.64 -22.24 -51.43
C ALA A 132 25.72 -21.46 -52.20
N GLN A 133 25.34 -20.56 -53.09
CA GLN A 133 26.30 -19.69 -53.79
C GLN A 133 27.00 -18.73 -52.82
N THR A 134 26.22 -18.07 -51.95
CA THR A 134 26.75 -17.16 -50.92
C THR A 134 27.72 -17.87 -49.97
N ALA A 135 27.42 -19.12 -49.59
CA ALA A 135 28.29 -19.92 -48.74
C ALA A 135 29.60 -20.29 -49.44
N LYS A 136 29.55 -20.73 -50.70
CA LYS A 136 30.75 -21.09 -51.49
C LYS A 136 31.73 -19.92 -51.65
N GLU A 137 31.24 -18.70 -51.77
CA GLU A 137 32.06 -17.49 -51.87
C GLU A 137 32.82 -17.17 -50.57
N ILE A 138 32.34 -17.65 -49.42
CA ILE A 138 32.90 -17.37 -48.09
C ILE A 138 33.77 -18.53 -47.60
N ASP A 139 33.20 -19.74 -47.54
CA ASP A 139 33.91 -20.97 -47.19
C ASP A 139 33.14 -22.18 -47.74
N PRO A 140 33.74 -23.00 -48.63
CA PRO A 140 33.14 -24.20 -49.18
C PRO A 140 32.68 -25.24 -48.14
N ASN A 141 33.19 -25.17 -46.90
CA ASN A 141 32.78 -26.03 -45.80
C ASN A 141 31.45 -25.60 -45.17
N ILE A 142 30.95 -24.39 -45.44
CA ILE A 142 29.61 -23.98 -45.01
C ILE A 142 28.57 -24.67 -45.90
N VAL A 143 27.73 -25.49 -45.29
CA VAL A 143 26.65 -26.21 -45.97
C VAL A 143 25.32 -25.61 -45.50
N PRO A 144 24.77 -24.62 -46.23
CA PRO A 144 23.51 -24.01 -45.86
C PRO A 144 22.34 -24.95 -46.16
N GLN A 145 21.45 -25.11 -45.18
CA GLN A 145 20.21 -25.87 -45.26
C GLN A 145 19.04 -24.90 -45.06
N THR A 146 18.40 -24.52 -46.16
CA THR A 146 17.24 -23.63 -46.12
C THR A 146 15.99 -24.42 -45.77
N LEU A 147 15.27 -24.00 -44.74
CA LEU A 147 14.02 -24.59 -44.29
C LEU A 147 12.95 -23.52 -44.12
N LEU A 148 11.75 -23.83 -44.58
CA LEU A 148 10.59 -22.95 -44.36
C LEU A 148 9.96 -23.27 -43.00
N ILE A 149 9.46 -22.24 -42.30
CA ILE A 149 8.73 -22.42 -41.03
C ILE A 149 7.55 -23.38 -41.20
N SER A 150 6.81 -23.29 -42.31
CA SER A 150 5.70 -24.21 -42.56
C SER A 150 6.13 -25.67 -42.75
N GLU A 151 7.34 -25.94 -43.24
CA GLU A 151 7.89 -27.31 -43.33
C GLU A 151 8.24 -27.85 -41.94
N VAL A 152 8.78 -27.00 -41.05
CA VAL A 152 9.03 -27.36 -39.64
C VAL A 152 7.71 -27.72 -38.95
N TRP A 153 6.67 -26.92 -39.13
CA TRP A 153 5.35 -27.20 -38.57
C TRP A 153 4.69 -28.44 -39.18
N GLN A 154 4.83 -28.66 -40.48
CA GLN A 154 4.30 -29.87 -41.14
C GLN A 154 4.94 -31.14 -40.57
N ASN A 155 6.26 -31.15 -40.34
CA ASN A 155 6.93 -32.28 -39.68
C ASN A 155 6.37 -32.53 -38.28
N CYS A 156 6.10 -31.49 -37.51
CA CYS A 156 5.47 -31.60 -36.19
C CYS A 156 4.06 -32.21 -36.28
N TYR A 157 3.24 -31.78 -37.26
CA TYR A 157 1.92 -32.37 -37.50
C TYR A 157 1.96 -33.84 -37.91
N ASP A 158 3.01 -34.24 -38.63
CA ASP A 158 3.24 -35.62 -39.06
C ASP A 158 3.88 -36.48 -37.97
N GLY A 159 4.17 -35.92 -36.78
CA GLY A 159 4.82 -36.63 -35.68
C GLY A 159 6.33 -36.88 -35.89
N LYS A 160 6.95 -36.16 -36.84
CA LYS A 160 8.39 -36.25 -37.16
C LYS A 160 9.16 -35.15 -36.42
N TYR A 161 9.77 -35.50 -35.30
CA TYR A 161 10.40 -34.52 -34.41
C TYR A 161 11.92 -34.40 -34.57
N ASP A 162 12.56 -35.17 -35.47
CA ASP A 162 14.02 -35.16 -35.64
C ASP A 162 14.57 -33.78 -36.01
N LEU A 163 13.88 -33.09 -36.92
CA LEU A 163 14.25 -31.74 -37.32
C LEU A 163 14.13 -30.75 -36.15
N LEU A 164 13.06 -30.88 -35.35
CA LEU A 164 12.83 -30.05 -34.19
C LEU A 164 13.93 -30.24 -33.13
N GLN A 165 14.36 -31.48 -32.90
CA GLN A 165 15.47 -31.82 -32.00
C GLN A 165 16.80 -31.23 -32.49
N LEU A 166 17.08 -31.32 -33.79
CA LEU A 166 18.27 -30.73 -34.39
C LEU A 166 18.30 -29.20 -34.22
N ILE A 167 17.17 -28.52 -34.46
CA ILE A 167 17.03 -27.08 -34.23
C ILE A 167 17.20 -26.77 -32.72
N GLY A 168 16.63 -27.58 -31.84
CA GLY A 168 16.77 -27.46 -30.39
C GLY A 168 18.23 -27.48 -29.91
N MET A 169 19.06 -28.32 -30.52
CA MET A 169 20.49 -28.45 -30.22
C MET A 169 21.39 -27.45 -30.98
N SER A 170 20.81 -26.65 -31.88
CA SER A 170 21.58 -25.74 -32.73
C SER A 170 22.18 -24.55 -31.96
N ALA A 171 23.20 -23.96 -32.58
CA ALA A 171 23.91 -22.78 -32.12
C ALA A 171 23.46 -21.55 -32.95
N PRO A 172 22.55 -20.70 -32.43
CA PRO A 172 22.02 -19.57 -33.20
C PRO A 172 23.09 -18.48 -33.41
N ILE A 173 23.14 -17.98 -34.64
CA ILE A 173 24.00 -16.88 -35.11
C ILE A 173 23.15 -15.62 -35.40
N HIS A 174 21.92 -15.85 -35.87
CA HIS A 174 20.88 -14.83 -36.03
C HIS A 174 19.55 -15.41 -35.57
N ASP A 175 18.76 -14.64 -34.83
CA ASP A 175 17.43 -15.06 -34.39
C ASP A 175 16.53 -13.83 -34.21
N THR A 176 15.36 -13.84 -34.86
CA THR A 176 14.31 -12.85 -34.64
C THR A 176 13.38 -13.22 -33.47
N GLY A 177 13.57 -14.42 -32.91
CA GLY A 177 12.85 -14.99 -31.75
C GLY A 177 12.35 -16.41 -32.00
N MET A 178 12.24 -16.85 -33.26
CA MET A 178 11.72 -18.16 -33.63
C MET A 178 12.65 -19.31 -33.23
N LEU A 179 13.96 -19.18 -33.45
CA LEU A 179 14.91 -20.24 -33.07
C LEU A 179 14.99 -20.37 -31.56
N GLY A 180 15.05 -19.24 -30.85
CA GLY A 180 15.02 -19.21 -29.39
C GLY A 180 13.77 -19.88 -28.84
N ALA A 181 12.60 -19.58 -29.42
CA ALA A 181 11.35 -20.19 -29.01
C ALA A 181 11.33 -21.71 -29.19
N ILE A 182 11.73 -22.20 -30.37
CA ILE A 182 11.83 -23.63 -30.65
C ILE A 182 12.81 -24.31 -29.68
N ARG A 183 13.97 -23.70 -29.44
CA ARG A 183 15.00 -24.26 -28.55
C ARG A 183 14.53 -24.38 -27.10
N VAL A 184 13.92 -23.33 -26.57
CA VAL A 184 13.39 -23.31 -25.19
C VAL A 184 12.24 -24.30 -25.05
N ALA A 185 11.31 -24.30 -26.00
CA ALA A 185 10.18 -25.22 -25.99
C ALA A 185 10.64 -26.68 -26.11
N GLU A 186 11.63 -26.98 -26.94
CA GLU A 186 12.18 -28.33 -27.11
C GLU A 186 12.92 -28.82 -25.86
N LEU A 187 13.71 -27.95 -25.22
CA LEU A 187 14.39 -28.27 -23.97
C LEU A 187 13.37 -28.54 -22.86
N HIS A 188 12.41 -27.62 -22.69
CA HIS A 188 11.37 -27.77 -21.68
C HIS A 188 10.52 -29.03 -21.92
N LYS A 189 10.10 -29.28 -23.17
CA LYS A 189 9.42 -30.51 -23.57
C LYS A 189 10.23 -31.74 -23.15
N SER A 190 11.53 -31.76 -23.43
CA SER A 190 12.41 -32.87 -23.05
C SER A 190 12.48 -33.08 -21.54
N MET A 191 12.50 -32.01 -20.74
CA MET A 191 12.46 -32.09 -19.27
C MET A 191 11.14 -32.65 -18.75
N VAL A 192 10.02 -32.17 -19.30
CA VAL A 192 8.67 -32.64 -18.94
C VAL A 192 8.49 -34.12 -19.32
N LEU A 193 8.88 -34.51 -20.54
CA LEU A 193 8.81 -35.90 -20.99
C LEU A 193 9.68 -36.81 -20.15
N LYS A 194 10.93 -36.45 -19.84
CA LYS A 194 11.80 -37.26 -18.96
C LYS A 194 11.17 -37.58 -17.61
N LYS A 195 10.38 -36.65 -17.04
CA LYS A 195 9.74 -36.84 -15.72
C LYS A 195 8.37 -37.52 -15.80
N PHE A 196 7.59 -37.23 -16.84
CA PHE A 196 6.17 -37.58 -16.90
C PHE A 196 5.76 -38.33 -18.16
N GLU A 197 6.71 -38.89 -18.92
CA GLU A 197 6.50 -39.46 -20.26
C GLU A 197 5.17 -40.19 -20.39
N LYS A 198 4.92 -41.17 -19.50
CA LYS A 198 3.74 -42.04 -19.46
C LYS A 198 2.39 -41.33 -19.39
N TYR A 199 2.37 -40.06 -18.96
CA TYR A 199 1.15 -39.29 -18.73
C TYR A 199 1.02 -38.11 -19.69
N ILE A 200 2.08 -37.66 -20.36
CA ILE A 200 1.97 -36.55 -21.29
C ILE A 200 1.21 -37.00 -22.54
N VAL A 201 0.02 -36.45 -22.75
CA VAL A 201 -0.80 -36.71 -23.94
C VAL A 201 -0.28 -35.90 -25.12
N ALA A 202 -0.07 -34.60 -24.90
CA ALA A 202 0.41 -33.68 -25.91
C ALA A 202 1.17 -32.51 -25.27
N TYR A 203 2.18 -32.02 -25.98
CA TYR A 203 2.91 -30.80 -25.67
C TYR A 203 2.90 -29.93 -26.92
N VAL A 204 2.26 -28.77 -26.85
CA VAL A 204 1.82 -28.02 -28.03
C VAL A 204 2.23 -26.56 -27.93
N LEU A 205 2.94 -26.08 -28.94
CA LEU A 205 3.23 -24.67 -29.15
C LEU A 205 1.97 -23.95 -29.66
N ALA A 206 1.61 -22.84 -29.04
CA ALA A 206 0.38 -22.10 -29.32
C ALA A 206 0.65 -20.59 -29.45
N GLY A 207 -0.42 -19.80 -29.55
CA GLY A 207 -0.33 -18.35 -29.50
C GLY A 207 0.15 -17.72 -30.80
N SER A 208 0.96 -16.66 -30.67
CA SER A 208 1.40 -15.83 -31.78
C SER A 208 2.51 -16.45 -32.63
N MET A 209 3.31 -17.36 -32.05
CA MET A 209 4.46 -17.99 -32.72
C MET A 209 4.04 -18.87 -33.91
N PRO A 210 3.11 -19.85 -33.77
CA PRO A 210 2.66 -20.65 -34.91
C PRO A 210 1.96 -19.84 -36.01
N LYS A 211 1.42 -18.67 -35.65
CA LYS A 211 0.68 -17.79 -36.56
C LYS A 211 1.57 -16.88 -37.40
N GLY A 212 2.87 -16.82 -37.11
CA GLY A 212 3.77 -15.81 -37.71
C GLY A 212 3.47 -14.38 -37.27
N GLN A 213 2.81 -14.20 -36.12
CA GLN A 213 2.41 -12.87 -35.59
C GLN A 213 3.22 -12.47 -34.35
N ALA A 214 4.29 -13.21 -34.06
CA ALA A 214 5.13 -12.95 -32.91
C ALA A 214 6.00 -11.70 -33.11
N THR A 215 6.16 -10.94 -32.04
CA THR A 215 7.04 -9.76 -31.96
C THR A 215 8.22 -10.07 -31.03
N PRO A 216 9.29 -9.24 -31.01
CA PRO A 216 10.43 -9.47 -30.11
C PRO A 216 10.06 -9.53 -28.61
N THR A 217 8.93 -8.90 -28.24
CA THR A 217 8.36 -8.88 -26.88
C THR A 217 7.31 -9.95 -26.64
N SER A 218 6.94 -10.75 -27.65
CA SER A 218 5.93 -11.79 -27.49
C SER A 218 6.42 -12.92 -26.59
N ASP A 219 5.50 -13.45 -25.79
CA ASP A 219 5.70 -14.67 -25.05
C ASP A 219 5.59 -15.90 -25.98
N ILE A 220 6.29 -16.95 -25.60
CA ILE A 220 6.27 -18.28 -26.20
C ILE A 220 5.19 -19.07 -25.47
N ASP A 221 3.99 -19.08 -26.05
CA ASP A 221 2.86 -19.79 -25.46
C ASP A 221 2.95 -21.29 -25.75
N VAL A 222 2.89 -22.09 -24.69
CA VAL A 222 2.83 -23.53 -24.79
C VAL A 222 1.75 -24.04 -23.85
N PHE A 223 1.10 -25.14 -24.22
CA PHE A 223 0.32 -25.92 -23.27
C PHE A 223 0.68 -27.39 -23.31
N VAL A 224 0.42 -28.04 -22.19
CA VAL A 224 0.61 -29.47 -22.02
C VAL A 224 -0.68 -30.10 -21.51
N VAL A 225 -1.06 -31.22 -22.12
CA VAL A 225 -2.20 -32.04 -21.69
C VAL A 225 -1.66 -33.31 -21.04
N ILE A 226 -2.12 -33.59 -19.84
CA ILE A 226 -1.63 -34.70 -19.00
C ILE A 226 -2.80 -35.63 -18.68
N ASP A 227 -2.64 -36.92 -18.94
CA ASP A 227 -3.61 -37.95 -18.64
C ASP A 227 -3.77 -38.12 -17.12
N ASP A 228 -4.96 -37.79 -16.60
CA ASP A 228 -5.33 -37.96 -15.19
C ASP A 228 -6.33 -39.11 -14.96
N THR A 229 -6.65 -39.90 -15.99
CA THR A 229 -7.74 -40.88 -15.95
C THR A 229 -7.51 -42.05 -14.98
N ASP A 230 -6.25 -42.34 -14.63
CA ASP A 230 -5.87 -43.39 -13.69
C ASP A 230 -5.68 -42.89 -12.24
N VAL A 231 -5.86 -41.58 -11.98
CA VAL A 231 -5.63 -40.97 -10.67
C VAL A 231 -6.79 -41.26 -9.71
N LYS A 232 -6.47 -41.92 -8.59
CA LYS A 232 -7.46 -42.33 -7.57
C LYS A 232 -7.21 -41.79 -6.16
N LYS A 233 -6.03 -41.20 -5.91
CA LYS A 233 -5.54 -40.88 -4.56
C LYS A 233 -5.63 -39.41 -4.16
N MET A 234 -5.94 -38.51 -5.09
CA MET A 234 -6.08 -37.08 -4.85
C MET A 234 -7.16 -36.49 -5.75
N THR A 235 -7.65 -35.29 -5.40
CA THR A 235 -8.63 -34.59 -6.24
C THR A 235 -7.97 -34.07 -7.52
N ARG A 236 -8.76 -33.88 -8.58
CA ARG A 236 -8.30 -33.31 -9.86
C ARG A 236 -7.70 -31.91 -9.69
N THR A 237 -8.32 -31.09 -8.85
CA THR A 237 -7.83 -29.75 -8.52
C THR A 237 -6.44 -29.79 -7.89
N GLU A 238 -6.24 -30.65 -6.88
CA GLU A 238 -4.93 -30.80 -6.23
C GLU A 238 -3.87 -31.34 -7.18
N LEU A 239 -4.23 -32.31 -8.03
CA LEU A 239 -3.33 -32.86 -9.04
C LEU A 239 -2.87 -31.76 -10.01
N ARG A 240 -3.83 -31.01 -10.56
CA ARG A 240 -3.57 -29.92 -11.50
C ARG A 240 -2.63 -28.88 -10.89
N ASP A 241 -2.88 -28.46 -9.66
CA ASP A 241 -2.07 -27.41 -9.01
C ASP A 241 -0.65 -27.91 -8.70
N LYS A 242 -0.48 -29.18 -8.30
CA LYS A 242 0.85 -29.80 -8.13
C LYS A 242 1.61 -29.93 -9.45
N LEU A 243 0.97 -30.43 -10.50
CA LEU A 243 1.59 -30.58 -11.82
C LEU A 243 1.98 -29.21 -12.38
N ARG A 244 1.11 -28.21 -12.23
CA ARG A 244 1.38 -26.82 -12.60
C ARG A 244 2.64 -26.30 -11.92
N GLY A 245 2.77 -26.45 -10.60
CA GLY A 245 3.96 -25.99 -9.88
C GLY A 245 5.25 -26.65 -10.37
N ILE A 246 5.24 -27.98 -10.59
CA ILE A 246 6.43 -28.70 -11.05
C ILE A 246 6.82 -28.28 -12.48
N ILE A 247 5.85 -28.18 -13.38
CA ILE A 247 6.11 -27.86 -14.79
C ILE A 247 6.52 -26.39 -14.94
N GLN A 248 5.90 -25.48 -14.19
CA GLN A 248 6.33 -24.07 -14.15
C GLN A 248 7.76 -23.93 -13.61
N GLN A 249 8.17 -24.74 -12.64
CA GLN A 249 9.55 -24.75 -12.18
C GLN A 249 10.52 -25.13 -13.31
N MET A 250 10.18 -26.13 -14.12
CA MET A 250 10.97 -26.53 -15.28
C MET A 250 11.06 -25.43 -16.34
N THR A 251 10.03 -24.58 -16.48
CA THR A 251 10.07 -23.40 -17.37
C THR A 251 11.21 -22.47 -16.99
N PHE A 252 11.37 -22.18 -15.69
CA PHE A 252 12.45 -21.33 -15.21
C PHE A 252 13.81 -21.97 -15.49
N GLU A 253 13.97 -23.26 -15.17
CA GLU A 253 15.21 -24.00 -15.43
C GLU A 253 15.58 -24.01 -16.93
N ALA A 254 14.61 -24.26 -17.82
CA ALA A 254 14.83 -24.22 -19.26
C ALA A 254 15.22 -22.82 -19.75
N GLY A 255 14.60 -21.77 -19.21
CA GLY A 255 14.94 -20.38 -19.50
C GLY A 255 16.37 -20.01 -19.05
N GLU A 256 16.80 -20.49 -17.89
CA GLU A 256 18.18 -20.32 -17.39
C GLU A 256 19.20 -21.02 -18.29
N MET A 257 18.93 -22.28 -18.64
CA MET A 257 19.85 -23.10 -19.46
C MET A 257 20.03 -22.57 -20.88
N THR A 258 19.01 -21.92 -21.43
CA THR A 258 19.02 -21.38 -22.80
C THR A 258 19.42 -19.91 -22.88
N GLY A 259 19.45 -19.20 -21.75
CA GLY A 259 19.62 -17.74 -21.69
C GLY A 259 18.37 -16.96 -22.10
N ILE A 260 17.24 -17.62 -22.32
CA ILE A 260 15.97 -17.00 -22.72
C ILE A 260 15.03 -16.98 -21.50
N ARG A 261 15.32 -16.05 -20.59
CA ARG A 261 14.56 -15.92 -19.33
C ARG A 261 13.19 -15.29 -19.57
N ASN A 262 12.17 -15.81 -18.88
CA ASN A 262 10.83 -15.24 -18.75
C ASN A 262 10.05 -15.04 -20.06
N LYS A 263 10.31 -15.84 -21.10
CA LYS A 263 9.50 -15.82 -22.33
C LYS A 263 8.57 -17.03 -22.48
N LEU A 264 8.81 -18.15 -21.80
CA LEU A 264 7.98 -19.35 -21.97
C LEU A 264 6.76 -19.31 -21.04
N SER A 265 5.57 -19.17 -21.60
CA SER A 265 4.29 -19.17 -20.89
C SER A 265 3.64 -20.55 -21.04
N ILE A 266 3.69 -21.36 -19.97
CA ILE A 266 3.15 -22.73 -19.97
C ILE A 266 1.77 -22.79 -19.31
N GLN A 267 0.81 -23.40 -20.01
CA GLN A 267 -0.51 -23.73 -19.46
C GLN A 267 -0.63 -25.25 -19.28
N VAL A 268 -0.97 -25.68 -18.07
CA VAL A 268 -1.07 -27.10 -17.71
C VAL A 268 -2.54 -27.49 -17.60
N TYR A 269 -2.92 -28.48 -18.41
CA TYR A 269 -4.26 -29.07 -18.43
C TYR A 269 -4.18 -30.56 -18.11
N ILE A 270 -5.16 -31.03 -17.34
CA ILE A 270 -5.43 -32.46 -17.20
C ILE A 270 -6.43 -32.88 -18.30
N LEU A 271 -6.34 -34.14 -18.73
CA LEU A 271 -7.06 -34.66 -19.88
C LEU A 271 -8.57 -34.54 -19.71
N THR A 272 -9.12 -34.86 -18.54
CA THR A 272 -10.57 -34.77 -18.33
C THR A 272 -11.09 -33.34 -18.41
N ASP A 273 -10.36 -32.37 -17.83
CA ASP A 273 -10.75 -30.95 -17.87
C ASP A 273 -10.66 -30.42 -19.30
N PHE A 274 -9.58 -30.75 -20.01
CA PHE A 274 -9.41 -30.33 -21.40
C PHE A 274 -10.52 -30.91 -22.30
N TRP A 275 -10.93 -32.15 -22.05
CA TRP A 275 -12.06 -32.79 -22.74
C TRP A 275 -13.39 -32.08 -22.49
N GLU A 276 -13.68 -31.71 -21.23
CA GLU A 276 -14.87 -30.96 -20.88
C GLU A 276 -14.89 -29.58 -21.54
N MET A 277 -13.75 -28.86 -21.51
CA MET A 277 -13.60 -27.58 -22.19
C MET A 277 -13.81 -27.68 -23.71
N MET A 278 -13.38 -28.76 -24.35
CA MET A 278 -13.65 -29.01 -25.77
C MET A 278 -15.15 -29.26 -26.02
N ARG A 279 -15.81 -30.05 -25.17
CA ARG A 279 -17.27 -30.31 -25.25
C ARG A 279 -18.08 -29.02 -25.11
N GLU A 280 -17.69 -28.16 -24.18
CA GLU A 280 -18.34 -26.85 -23.91
C GLU A 280 -17.92 -25.76 -24.90
N SER A 281 -17.06 -26.09 -25.86
CA SER A 281 -16.59 -25.15 -26.87
C SER A 281 -15.91 -23.92 -26.32
N ASN A 282 -15.04 -24.12 -25.34
CA ASN A 282 -14.21 -23.08 -24.78
C ASN A 282 -13.32 -22.44 -25.89
N PRO A 283 -13.37 -21.11 -26.08
CA PRO A 283 -12.62 -20.40 -27.12
C PRO A 283 -11.10 -20.63 -27.07
N VAL A 284 -10.56 -20.83 -25.87
CA VAL A 284 -9.13 -21.10 -25.68
C VAL A 284 -8.77 -22.46 -26.29
N CYS A 285 -9.52 -23.51 -25.98
CA CYS A 285 -9.32 -24.84 -26.57
C CYS A 285 -9.47 -24.82 -28.09
N PHE A 286 -10.45 -24.08 -28.62
CA PHE A 286 -10.63 -23.93 -30.06
C PHE A 286 -9.43 -23.25 -30.72
N THR A 287 -8.88 -22.21 -30.09
CA THR A 287 -7.67 -21.54 -30.56
C THR A 287 -6.46 -22.47 -30.52
N PHE A 288 -6.30 -23.24 -29.44
CA PHE A 288 -5.24 -24.23 -29.29
C PHE A 288 -5.31 -25.34 -30.35
N LEU A 289 -6.49 -25.91 -30.58
CA LEU A 289 -6.66 -26.95 -31.59
C LEU A 289 -6.46 -26.40 -33.01
N ARG A 290 -7.00 -25.22 -33.33
CA ARG A 290 -6.91 -24.63 -34.68
C ARG A 290 -5.46 -24.28 -35.03
N ASP A 291 -4.80 -23.53 -34.16
CA ASP A 291 -3.54 -22.86 -34.48
C ASP A 291 -2.33 -23.60 -33.88
N GLY A 292 -2.53 -24.45 -32.88
CA GLY A 292 -1.43 -25.11 -32.16
C GLY A 292 -0.62 -26.09 -33.01
N VAL A 293 0.68 -26.17 -32.72
CA VAL A 293 1.65 -27.08 -33.33
C VAL A 293 2.13 -28.08 -32.27
N PRO A 294 1.82 -29.38 -32.41
CA PRO A 294 2.25 -30.37 -31.44
C PRO A 294 3.75 -30.62 -31.58
N LEU A 295 4.53 -30.25 -30.57
CA LEU A 295 5.96 -30.59 -30.50
C LEU A 295 6.17 -32.01 -29.95
N PHE A 296 5.11 -32.57 -29.36
CA PHE A 296 4.94 -33.97 -29.00
C PHE A 296 3.44 -34.29 -28.94
N ASP A 297 3.04 -35.43 -29.48
CA ASP A 297 1.66 -35.96 -29.43
C ASP A 297 1.72 -37.48 -29.39
N ARG A 298 0.91 -38.08 -28.51
CA ARG A 298 0.70 -39.53 -28.43
C ARG A 298 -0.36 -40.06 -29.40
N GLY A 299 -0.82 -39.22 -30.31
CA GLY A 299 -1.84 -39.55 -31.30
C GLY A 299 -3.25 -39.18 -30.85
N ILE A 300 -3.40 -38.17 -29.99
CA ILE A 300 -4.69 -37.67 -29.52
C ILE A 300 -4.95 -36.24 -30.01
N PHE A 301 -3.93 -35.37 -29.96
CA PHE A 301 -4.09 -33.97 -30.33
C PHE A 301 -4.41 -33.79 -31.82
N MET A 302 -3.68 -34.49 -32.70
CA MET A 302 -3.91 -34.40 -34.14
C MET A 302 -5.31 -34.85 -34.56
N PRO A 303 -5.86 -35.98 -34.05
CA PRO A 303 -7.28 -36.32 -34.23
C PRO A 303 -8.25 -35.21 -33.78
N TRP A 304 -8.06 -34.60 -32.61
CA TRP A 304 -8.92 -33.50 -32.16
C TRP A 304 -8.85 -32.30 -33.11
N LYS A 305 -7.64 -31.94 -33.56
CA LYS A 305 -7.43 -30.87 -34.54
C LYS A 305 -8.15 -31.17 -35.87
N GLN A 306 -8.10 -32.42 -36.34
CA GLN A 306 -8.81 -32.83 -37.56
C GLN A 306 -10.33 -32.82 -37.39
N LEU A 307 -10.84 -33.30 -36.24
CA LEU A 307 -12.27 -33.25 -35.93
C LEU A 307 -12.80 -31.82 -35.87
N LEU A 308 -12.01 -30.86 -35.37
CA LEU A 308 -12.33 -29.44 -35.43
C LEU A 308 -12.38 -28.94 -36.89
N LYS A 309 -11.37 -29.27 -37.71
CA LYS A 309 -11.35 -28.89 -39.14
C LYS A 309 -12.52 -29.47 -39.94
N MET A 310 -12.96 -30.68 -39.59
CA MET A 310 -14.13 -31.34 -40.18
C MET A 310 -15.47 -30.77 -39.67
N GLY A 311 -15.46 -29.82 -38.73
CA GLY A 311 -16.67 -29.25 -38.11
C GLY A 311 -17.42 -30.24 -37.19
N LYS A 312 -16.75 -31.31 -36.73
CA LYS A 312 -17.32 -32.29 -35.80
C LYS A 312 -17.26 -31.81 -34.35
N ILE A 313 -16.25 -31.01 -34.01
CA ILE A 313 -16.20 -30.23 -32.78
C ILE A 313 -16.82 -28.87 -33.09
N LYS A 314 -18.05 -28.63 -32.62
CA LYS A 314 -18.82 -27.41 -32.89
C LYS A 314 -19.35 -26.80 -31.58
N PRO A 315 -19.46 -25.46 -31.49
CA PRO A 315 -20.20 -24.79 -30.43
C PRO A 315 -21.58 -25.38 -30.24
N SER A 316 -21.92 -25.74 -29.01
CA SER A 316 -23.29 -26.11 -28.64
C SER A 316 -24.14 -24.83 -28.50
N GLN A 317 -25.47 -24.95 -28.60
CA GLN A 317 -26.36 -23.80 -28.38
C GLN A 317 -26.20 -23.28 -26.94
N GLU A 318 -26.05 -24.18 -25.97
CA GLU A 318 -25.82 -23.86 -24.57
C GLU A 318 -24.54 -23.05 -24.37
N ALA A 319 -23.46 -23.38 -25.09
CA ALA A 319 -22.22 -22.62 -25.03
C ALA A 319 -22.41 -21.19 -25.57
N ILE A 320 -23.13 -21.04 -26.68
CA ILE A 320 -23.43 -19.73 -27.29
C ILE A 320 -24.27 -18.88 -26.33
N ASP A 321 -25.33 -19.46 -25.75
CA ASP A 321 -26.22 -18.79 -24.80
C ASP A 321 -25.47 -18.40 -23.52
N MET A 322 -24.57 -19.25 -23.03
CA MET A 322 -23.71 -18.94 -21.89
C MET A 322 -22.82 -17.73 -22.17
N PHE A 323 -22.19 -17.65 -23.36
CA PHE A 323 -21.37 -16.49 -23.73
C PHE A 323 -22.19 -15.20 -23.84
N MET A 324 -23.40 -15.26 -24.40
CA MET A 324 -24.30 -14.12 -24.47
C MET A 324 -24.73 -13.65 -23.07
N SER A 325 -25.16 -14.59 -22.21
CA SER A 325 -25.55 -14.29 -20.83
C SER A 325 -24.39 -13.71 -20.00
N ALA A 326 -23.16 -14.17 -20.22
CA ALA A 326 -21.99 -13.61 -19.55
C ALA A 326 -21.79 -12.11 -19.88
N GLY A 327 -22.08 -11.70 -21.12
CA GLY A 327 -22.07 -10.28 -21.53
C GLY A 327 -23.12 -9.46 -20.79
N GLU A 328 -24.35 -9.96 -20.71
CA GLU A 328 -25.46 -9.32 -19.99
C GLU A 328 -25.17 -9.18 -18.49
N GLN A 329 -24.71 -10.26 -17.84
CA GLN A 329 -24.32 -10.25 -16.43
C GLN A 329 -23.17 -9.27 -16.17
N THR A 330 -22.25 -9.11 -17.13
CA THR A 330 -21.16 -8.13 -17.03
C THR A 330 -21.69 -6.70 -17.06
N LEU A 331 -22.69 -6.41 -17.89
CA LEU A 331 -23.35 -5.09 -17.92
C LEU A 331 -24.09 -4.80 -16.61
N ASP A 332 -24.78 -5.78 -16.05
CA ASP A 332 -25.45 -5.62 -14.74
C ASP A 332 -24.43 -5.37 -13.62
N ARG A 333 -23.29 -6.09 -13.64
CA ARG A 333 -22.19 -5.83 -12.72
C ARG A 333 -21.64 -4.41 -12.86
N ILE A 334 -21.55 -3.87 -14.08
CA ILE A 334 -21.13 -2.47 -14.31
C ILE A 334 -22.14 -1.52 -13.66
N LYS A 335 -23.44 -1.71 -13.87
CA LYS A 335 -24.49 -0.87 -13.25
C LYS A 335 -24.42 -0.90 -11.71
N VAL A 336 -24.18 -2.06 -11.11
CA VAL A 336 -24.00 -2.19 -9.66
C VAL A 336 -22.75 -1.43 -9.19
N LYS A 337 -21.63 -1.52 -9.90
CA LYS A 337 -20.41 -0.77 -9.57
C LYS A 337 -20.62 0.74 -9.64
N LEU A 338 -21.33 1.24 -10.66
CA LEU A 338 -21.64 2.67 -10.77
C LEU A 338 -22.45 3.18 -9.57
N LYS A 339 -23.42 2.39 -9.10
CA LYS A 339 -24.20 2.70 -7.89
C LYS A 339 -23.32 2.69 -6.63
N SER A 340 -22.47 1.67 -6.48
CA SER A 340 -21.56 1.54 -5.33
C SER A 340 -20.62 2.74 -5.21
N ILE A 341 -20.04 3.23 -6.33
CA ILE A 341 -19.19 4.43 -6.32
C ILE A 341 -19.95 5.66 -5.78
N ALA A 342 -21.21 5.83 -6.15
CA ALA A 342 -22.04 6.93 -5.65
C ALA A 342 -22.36 6.78 -4.16
N THR A 343 -22.68 5.57 -3.70
CA THR A 343 -23.15 5.33 -2.34
C THR A 343 -22.05 5.14 -1.30
N GLU A 344 -20.90 4.58 -1.69
CA GLU A 344 -19.81 4.23 -0.79
C GLU A 344 -18.68 5.25 -0.88
N ASP A 345 -18.26 5.64 -2.09
CA ASP A 345 -17.07 6.46 -2.24
C ASP A 345 -17.37 7.96 -2.10
N PHE A 346 -18.31 8.50 -2.89
CA PHE A 346 -18.61 9.94 -2.86
C PHE A 346 -19.29 10.38 -1.57
N TYR A 347 -20.27 9.60 -1.09
CA TYR A 347 -20.99 9.94 0.12
C TYR A 347 -20.07 10.00 1.35
N TRP A 348 -19.33 8.92 1.65
CA TRP A 348 -18.44 8.92 2.82
C TRP A 348 -17.22 9.83 2.63
N GLY A 349 -16.75 9.99 1.38
CA GLY A 349 -15.66 10.89 1.02
C GLY A 349 -15.95 12.36 1.28
N ILE A 350 -17.23 12.76 1.34
CA ILE A 350 -17.65 14.15 1.61
C ILE A 350 -18.26 14.29 3.00
N HIS A 351 -19.12 13.36 3.40
CA HIS A 351 -19.83 13.40 4.67
C HIS A 351 -18.89 13.34 5.89
N SER A 352 -17.95 12.39 5.90
CA SER A 352 -17.05 12.20 7.05
C SER A 352 -16.10 13.39 7.26
N PRO A 353 -15.45 13.95 6.23
CA PRO A 353 -14.67 15.18 6.38
C PRO A 353 -15.50 16.38 6.82
N THR A 354 -16.77 16.47 6.39
CA THR A 354 -17.69 17.52 6.83
C THR A 354 -17.98 17.41 8.32
N GLN A 355 -18.26 16.21 8.82
CA GLN A 355 -18.43 15.98 10.26
C GLN A 355 -17.16 16.33 11.03
N ALA A 356 -15.98 16.00 10.49
CA ALA A 356 -14.71 16.38 11.10
C ALA A 356 -14.52 17.91 11.17
N ALA A 357 -15.00 18.67 10.18
CA ALA A 357 -14.98 20.14 10.24
C ALA A 357 -15.88 20.68 11.36
N LEU A 358 -17.07 20.10 11.54
CA LEU A 358 -17.96 20.44 12.65
C LEU A 358 -17.36 20.08 14.02
N MET A 359 -16.72 18.91 14.12
CA MET A 359 -16.02 18.46 15.33
C MET A 359 -14.87 19.39 15.69
N LEU A 360 -14.08 19.81 14.70
CA LEU A 360 -13.01 20.79 14.90
C LEU A 360 -13.56 22.13 15.43
N TYR A 361 -14.73 22.54 14.95
CA TYR A 361 -15.42 23.72 15.46
C TYR A 361 -15.99 23.53 16.88
N GLY A 362 -16.12 22.29 17.36
CA GLY A 362 -16.59 21.93 18.69
C GLY A 362 -18.04 21.43 18.75
N VAL A 363 -18.62 21.08 17.59
CA VAL A 363 -19.97 20.51 17.48
C VAL A 363 -19.86 18.99 17.34
N PRO A 364 -20.58 18.19 18.14
CA PRO A 364 -20.57 16.75 17.98
C PRO A 364 -21.07 16.36 16.59
N PRO A 365 -20.59 15.25 16.00
CA PRO A 365 -20.97 14.86 14.64
C PRO A 365 -22.49 14.64 14.56
N PRO A 366 -23.22 15.42 13.74
CA PRO A 366 -24.67 15.30 13.63
C PRO A 366 -25.08 14.05 12.86
N ALA A 367 -26.36 13.68 12.94
CA ALA A 367 -26.89 12.62 12.10
C ALA A 367 -26.80 13.01 10.61
N PRO A 368 -26.67 12.06 9.67
CA PRO A 368 -26.48 12.41 8.27
C PRO A 368 -27.56 13.30 7.65
N LYS A 369 -28.82 13.08 8.02
CA LYS A 369 -29.95 13.90 7.55
C LYS A 369 -29.88 15.36 8.02
N GLU A 370 -29.21 15.61 9.14
CA GLU A 370 -29.12 16.91 9.79
C GLU A 370 -27.83 17.64 9.43
N THR A 371 -26.82 16.92 8.93
CA THR A 371 -25.47 17.44 8.71
C THR A 371 -25.47 18.69 7.83
N ALA A 372 -26.19 18.66 6.70
CA ALA A 372 -26.28 19.83 5.82
C ALA A 372 -26.92 21.06 6.50
N ASN A 373 -27.99 20.85 7.29
CA ASN A 373 -28.64 21.93 8.01
C ASN A 373 -27.73 22.51 9.11
N VAL A 374 -27.04 21.66 9.87
CA VAL A 374 -26.09 22.11 10.90
C VAL A 374 -24.95 22.91 10.28
N VAL A 375 -24.39 22.44 9.16
CA VAL A 375 -23.37 23.19 8.40
C VAL A 375 -23.91 24.55 7.95
N ARG A 376 -25.13 24.61 7.42
CA ARG A 376 -25.76 25.86 6.99
C ARG A 376 -25.94 26.85 8.14
N GLU A 377 -26.53 26.41 9.26
CA GLU A 377 -26.80 27.30 10.39
C GLU A 377 -25.51 27.83 11.03
N ILE A 378 -24.49 26.98 11.15
CA ILE A 378 -23.26 27.33 11.86
C ILE A 378 -22.26 28.00 10.91
N LEU A 379 -21.83 27.28 9.87
CA LEU A 379 -20.69 27.67 9.05
C LEU A 379 -21.05 28.71 7.98
N VAL A 380 -22.32 28.79 7.57
CA VAL A 380 -22.79 29.81 6.61
C VAL A 380 -23.41 30.99 7.35
N LYS A 381 -24.48 30.78 8.13
CA LYS A 381 -25.27 31.89 8.71
C LYS A 381 -24.61 32.54 9.92
N LYS A 382 -24.12 31.75 10.87
CA LYS A 382 -23.54 32.28 12.12
C LYS A 382 -22.13 32.82 11.92
N GLU A 383 -21.26 32.02 11.32
CA GLU A 383 -19.82 32.35 11.21
C GLU A 383 -19.44 32.96 9.86
N GLY A 384 -20.23 32.76 8.79
CA GLY A 384 -19.91 33.29 7.46
C GLY A 384 -18.65 32.67 6.82
N LEU A 385 -18.24 31.48 7.26
CA LEU A 385 -17.00 30.81 6.87
C LEU A 385 -17.15 29.91 5.64
N LEU A 386 -18.37 29.60 5.21
CA LEU A 386 -18.66 28.74 4.06
C LEU A 386 -19.77 29.35 3.20
N GLU A 387 -19.67 29.15 1.88
CA GLU A 387 -20.63 29.62 0.90
C GLU A 387 -21.77 28.59 0.69
N GLU A 388 -23.00 29.06 0.42
CA GLU A 388 -24.19 28.20 0.27
C GLU A 388 -24.04 27.16 -0.85
N GLU A 389 -23.27 27.46 -1.90
CA GLU A 389 -23.03 26.51 -3.01
C GLU A 389 -22.41 25.18 -2.52
N TYR A 390 -21.58 25.21 -1.47
CA TYR A 390 -20.95 24.01 -0.94
C TYR A 390 -21.94 23.21 -0.10
N VAL A 391 -22.84 23.87 0.62
CA VAL A 391 -23.94 23.18 1.32
C VAL A 391 -24.83 22.45 0.32
N GLN A 392 -25.11 23.07 -0.84
CA GLN A 392 -25.91 22.43 -1.88
C GLN A 392 -25.25 21.17 -2.45
N ILE A 393 -23.92 21.17 -2.61
CA ILE A 393 -23.16 19.98 -3.02
C ILE A 393 -23.35 18.84 -2.00
N LEU A 394 -23.19 19.15 -0.71
CA LEU A 394 -23.38 18.19 0.37
C LEU A 394 -24.80 17.62 0.41
N GLU A 395 -25.83 18.49 0.28
CA GLU A 395 -27.24 18.06 0.21
C GLU A 395 -27.51 17.15 -0.97
N ASN A 396 -26.97 17.48 -2.15
CA ASN A 396 -27.15 16.68 -3.35
C ASN A 396 -26.56 15.27 -3.16
N ILE A 397 -25.36 15.17 -2.58
CA ILE A 397 -24.70 13.88 -2.31
C ILE A 397 -25.50 13.04 -1.29
N ILE A 398 -25.94 13.65 -0.18
CA ILE A 398 -26.76 12.96 0.83
C ILE A 398 -28.09 12.49 0.22
N LYS A 399 -28.71 13.32 -0.62
CA LYS A 399 -29.96 12.98 -1.31
C LYS A 399 -29.77 11.82 -2.26
N ILE A 400 -28.73 11.85 -3.11
CA ILE A 400 -28.42 10.76 -4.05
C ILE A 400 -28.20 9.46 -3.29
N TYR A 401 -27.40 9.47 -2.21
CA TYR A 401 -27.19 8.31 -1.36
C TYR A 401 -28.51 7.73 -0.83
N LYS A 402 -29.38 8.58 -0.26
CA LYS A 402 -30.67 8.14 0.29
C LYS A 402 -31.64 7.64 -0.78
N ASP A 403 -31.71 8.32 -1.91
CA ASP A 403 -32.57 7.91 -3.02
C ASP A 403 -32.09 6.59 -3.65
N MET A 404 -30.78 6.31 -3.64
CA MET A 404 -30.23 5.00 -4.03
C MET A 404 -30.50 3.91 -2.98
N GLU A 405 -30.30 4.18 -1.70
CA GLU A 405 -30.56 3.23 -0.59
C GLU A 405 -32.03 2.77 -0.59
N HIS A 406 -32.94 3.68 -0.92
CA HIS A 406 -34.38 3.38 -1.04
C HIS A 406 -34.81 2.86 -2.41
N GLY A 407 -33.87 2.61 -3.33
CA GLY A 407 -34.17 2.09 -4.67
C GLY A 407 -34.96 3.04 -5.57
N LYS A 408 -35.02 4.34 -5.25
CA LYS A 408 -35.73 5.36 -6.04
C LYS A 408 -34.98 5.75 -7.30
N ILE A 409 -33.67 5.51 -7.35
CA ILE A 409 -32.84 5.73 -8.53
C ILE A 409 -32.62 4.37 -9.23
N PRO A 410 -33.43 4.04 -10.25
CA PRO A 410 -33.32 2.75 -10.93
C PRO A 410 -32.01 2.64 -11.72
N GLU A 411 -31.55 3.75 -12.31
CA GLU A 411 -30.38 3.80 -13.18
C GLU A 411 -29.46 4.97 -12.80
N PHE A 412 -28.16 4.71 -12.76
CA PHE A 412 -27.13 5.71 -12.46
C PHE A 412 -26.07 5.65 -13.54
N THR A 413 -25.80 6.78 -14.20
CA THR A 413 -25.00 6.82 -15.43
C THR A 413 -23.58 7.31 -15.16
N GLY A 414 -22.66 7.07 -16.11
CA GLY A 414 -21.31 7.63 -16.04
C GLY A 414 -21.28 9.16 -15.99
N LYS A 415 -22.25 9.84 -16.63
CA LYS A 415 -22.37 11.31 -16.56
C LYS A 415 -22.69 11.81 -15.15
N ASP A 416 -23.47 11.03 -14.40
CA ASP A 416 -23.80 11.36 -13.02
C ASP A 416 -22.56 11.23 -12.12
N ILE A 417 -21.73 10.21 -12.36
CA ILE A 417 -20.42 10.04 -11.70
C ILE A 417 -19.49 11.21 -12.00
N ASP A 418 -19.34 11.59 -13.28
CA ASP A 418 -18.44 12.69 -13.66
C ASP A 418 -18.85 14.01 -12.97
N LYS A 419 -20.16 14.26 -12.87
CA LYS A 419 -20.68 15.42 -12.14
C LYS A 419 -20.36 15.34 -10.64
N LEU A 420 -20.61 14.19 -10.00
CA LEU A 420 -20.31 14.00 -8.58
C LEU A 420 -18.81 14.15 -8.28
N LEU A 421 -17.95 13.69 -9.19
CA LEU A 421 -16.50 13.85 -9.06
C LEU A 421 -16.10 15.32 -9.05
N ALA A 422 -16.57 16.09 -10.04
CA ALA A 422 -16.26 17.52 -10.14
C ALA A 422 -16.77 18.30 -8.91
N ASP A 423 -18.00 18.02 -8.46
CA ASP A 423 -18.59 18.65 -7.28
C ASP A 423 -17.81 18.29 -6.00
N SER A 424 -17.43 17.01 -5.86
CA SER A 424 -16.66 16.51 -4.71
C SER A 424 -15.26 17.09 -4.63
N GLU A 425 -14.54 17.20 -5.75
CA GLU A 425 -13.22 17.83 -5.82
C GLU A 425 -13.28 19.32 -5.45
N LYS A 426 -14.29 20.03 -5.99
CA LYS A 426 -14.55 21.43 -5.67
C LYS A 426 -14.84 21.60 -4.18
N TYR A 427 -15.71 20.76 -3.62
CA TYR A 427 -16.06 20.78 -2.19
C TYR A 427 -14.86 20.49 -1.30
N MET A 428 -14.09 19.44 -1.57
CA MET A 428 -12.93 19.07 -0.75
C MET A 428 -11.85 20.15 -0.75
N LYS A 429 -11.63 20.81 -1.88
CA LYS A 429 -10.70 21.94 -1.95
C LYS A 429 -11.13 23.10 -1.05
N ARG A 430 -12.43 23.41 -1.00
CA ARG A 430 -12.96 24.46 -0.12
C ARG A 430 -12.97 24.04 1.34
N LEU A 431 -13.35 22.79 1.62
CA LEU A 431 -13.38 22.23 2.96
C LEU A 431 -12.00 22.29 3.62
N LYS A 432 -10.92 21.94 2.90
CA LYS A 432 -9.55 22.09 3.41
C LYS A 432 -9.22 23.52 3.84
N ARG A 433 -9.68 24.53 3.10
CA ARG A 433 -9.52 25.94 3.49
C ARG A 433 -10.35 26.28 4.73
N LEU A 434 -11.57 25.74 4.81
CA LEU A 434 -12.43 25.90 5.98
C LEU A 434 -11.77 25.33 7.25
N PHE A 435 -11.13 24.16 7.17
CA PHE A 435 -10.38 23.60 8.28
C PHE A 435 -9.32 24.58 8.81
N THR A 436 -8.49 25.15 7.94
CA THR A 436 -7.48 26.13 8.34
C THR A 436 -8.10 27.39 8.95
N GLN A 437 -9.27 27.84 8.45
CA GLN A 437 -10.00 28.97 9.03
C GLN A 437 -10.48 28.67 10.45
N ILE A 438 -11.10 27.49 10.66
CA ILE A 438 -11.60 27.07 11.97
C ILE A 438 -10.45 26.88 12.97
N GLU A 439 -9.35 26.22 12.56
CA GLU A 439 -8.17 26.06 13.40
C GLU A 439 -7.64 27.42 13.88
N LYS A 440 -7.52 28.38 12.96
CA LYS A 440 -7.04 29.73 13.30
C LYS A 440 -7.95 30.39 14.34
N THR A 441 -9.27 30.37 14.15
CA THR A 441 -10.22 30.95 15.12
C THR A 441 -10.17 30.24 16.48
N LYS A 442 -9.96 28.91 16.51
CA LYS A 442 -9.84 28.17 17.77
C LYS A 442 -8.53 28.44 18.50
N ASP A 443 -7.44 28.60 17.76
CA ASP A 443 -6.16 29.02 18.31
C ASP A 443 -6.25 30.45 18.89
N GLU A 444 -6.98 31.35 18.20
CA GLU A 444 -7.34 32.70 18.69
C GLU A 444 -8.12 32.66 20.00
N GLU A 445 -9.21 31.91 20.06
CA GLU A 445 -10.01 31.75 21.29
C GLU A 445 -9.20 31.16 22.44
N SER A 446 -8.38 30.13 22.17
CA SER A 446 -7.59 29.46 23.20
C SER A 446 -6.47 30.34 23.76
N MET A 447 -5.79 31.12 22.92
CA MET A 447 -4.70 32.00 23.35
C MET A 447 -5.23 33.10 24.27
N VAL A 448 -6.35 33.74 23.91
CA VAL A 448 -6.99 34.77 24.72
C VAL A 448 -7.43 34.21 26.08
N ARG A 449 -8.15 33.08 26.09
CA ARG A 449 -8.59 32.44 27.35
C ARG A 449 -7.43 32.05 28.26
N MET A 450 -6.35 31.54 27.68
CA MET A 450 -5.15 31.16 28.44
C MET A 450 -4.49 32.39 29.07
N TYR A 451 -4.33 33.47 28.31
CA TYR A 451 -3.79 34.73 28.81
C TYR A 451 -4.64 35.28 29.96
N ASP A 452 -5.96 35.34 29.80
CA ASP A 452 -6.89 35.83 30.82
C ASP A 452 -6.86 34.95 32.09
N THR A 453 -6.78 33.63 31.92
CA THR A 453 -6.67 32.68 33.04
C THR A 453 -5.37 32.91 33.81
N LEU A 454 -4.24 33.05 33.12
CA LEU A 454 -2.96 33.32 33.76
C LEU A 454 -3.00 34.64 34.53
N LEU A 455 -3.50 35.73 33.93
CA LEU A 455 -3.62 37.02 34.61
C LEU A 455 -4.49 36.93 35.88
N THR A 456 -5.59 36.17 35.81
CA THR A 456 -6.48 35.96 36.97
C THR A 456 -5.75 35.24 38.10
N VAL A 457 -5.06 34.14 37.79
CA VAL A 457 -4.31 33.37 38.80
C VAL A 457 -3.15 34.20 39.39
N LEU A 458 -2.44 34.98 38.58
CA LEU A 458 -1.39 35.89 39.07
C LEU A 458 -1.96 36.92 40.07
N ARG A 459 -3.12 37.51 39.76
CA ARG A 459 -3.81 38.44 40.67
C ARG A 459 -4.25 37.77 41.96
N ASP A 460 -4.78 36.55 41.90
CA ASP A 460 -5.23 35.81 43.08
C ASP A 460 -4.07 35.46 44.02
N VAL A 461 -2.93 35.04 43.47
CA VAL A 461 -1.70 34.79 44.23
C VAL A 461 -1.23 36.07 44.93
N LEU A 462 -1.19 37.19 44.20
CA LEU A 462 -0.77 38.49 44.76
C LEU A 462 -1.72 38.98 45.85
N LYS A 463 -3.02 38.79 45.68
CA LYS A 463 -4.03 39.11 46.69
C LYS A 463 -3.83 38.30 47.97
N MET A 464 -3.50 37.01 47.86
CA MET A 464 -3.14 36.18 49.02
C MET A 464 -1.87 36.70 49.72
N GLU A 465 -0.95 37.35 49.02
CA GLU A 465 0.23 38.00 49.62
C GLU A 465 -0.02 39.43 50.13
N GLY A 466 -1.28 39.88 50.16
CA GLY A 466 -1.67 41.19 50.69
C GLY A 466 -1.56 42.34 49.69
N VAL A 467 -1.47 42.04 48.39
CA VAL A 467 -1.49 43.06 47.32
C VAL A 467 -2.89 43.13 46.71
N GLU A 468 -3.68 44.12 47.08
CA GLU A 468 -5.12 44.15 46.75
C GLU A 468 -5.45 44.56 45.31
N ARG A 469 -4.65 45.45 44.69
CA ARG A 469 -4.87 45.92 43.33
C ARG A 469 -3.56 46.15 42.59
N VAL A 470 -3.47 45.58 41.39
CA VAL A 470 -2.36 45.79 40.45
C VAL A 470 -2.93 45.94 39.04
N GLY A 471 -2.50 46.99 38.33
CA GLY A 471 -2.86 47.19 36.93
C GLY A 471 -2.21 46.14 36.04
N GLU A 472 -2.82 45.80 34.89
CA GLU A 472 -2.33 44.74 34.01
C GLU A 472 -0.89 44.97 33.52
N ALA A 473 -0.55 46.21 33.17
CA ALA A 473 0.79 46.59 32.71
C ALA A 473 1.88 46.43 33.79
N GLU A 474 1.50 46.49 35.07
CA GLU A 474 2.42 46.37 36.20
C GLU A 474 2.41 44.97 36.82
N LEU A 475 1.46 44.12 36.43
CA LEU A 475 1.20 42.83 37.06
C LEU A 475 2.43 41.91 37.02
N ALA A 476 3.07 41.79 35.86
CA ALA A 476 4.27 40.97 35.70
C ALA A 476 5.41 41.45 36.63
N LYS A 477 5.68 42.76 36.64
CA LYS A 477 6.73 43.37 37.46
C LYS A 477 6.48 43.18 38.96
N VAL A 478 5.26 43.47 39.43
CA VAL A 478 4.90 43.31 40.84
C VAL A 478 4.94 41.84 41.25
N PHE A 479 4.54 40.93 40.36
CA PHE A 479 4.64 39.49 40.60
C PHE A 479 6.09 39.03 40.76
N GLU A 480 6.99 39.46 39.88
CA GLU A 480 8.42 39.18 39.98
C GLU A 480 9.01 39.66 41.31
N GLU A 481 8.74 40.90 41.71
CA GLU A 481 9.24 41.48 42.96
C GLU A 481 8.70 40.76 44.21
N LYS A 482 7.39 40.46 44.24
CA LYS A 482 6.73 39.95 45.45
C LYS A 482 6.79 38.43 45.58
N MET A 483 6.83 37.69 44.48
CA MET A 483 6.76 36.23 44.48
C MET A 483 8.09 35.58 44.13
N ILE A 484 8.82 36.13 43.17
CA ILE A 484 10.03 35.48 42.64
C ILE A 484 11.27 35.96 43.41
N ALA A 485 11.45 37.27 43.56
CA ALA A 485 12.58 37.82 44.31
C ALA A 485 12.51 37.47 45.81
N SER A 486 11.31 37.21 46.34
CA SER A 486 11.11 36.71 47.72
C SER A 486 11.33 35.20 47.87
N GLY A 487 11.64 34.49 46.78
CA GLY A 487 11.92 33.05 46.78
C GLY A 487 10.69 32.13 46.88
N LYS A 488 9.47 32.67 46.80
CA LYS A 488 8.21 31.90 46.91
C LYS A 488 7.86 31.15 45.62
N VAL A 489 8.29 31.69 44.47
CA VAL A 489 8.09 31.11 43.14
C VAL A 489 9.45 30.96 42.43
N PRO A 490 9.74 29.83 41.77
CA PRO A 490 10.99 29.62 41.05
C PRO A 490 11.26 30.68 39.97
N ALA A 491 12.51 31.15 39.88
CA ALA A 491 12.93 32.16 38.91
C ALA A 491 12.74 31.75 37.44
N LYS A 492 12.66 30.45 37.13
CA LYS A 492 12.37 29.97 35.77
C LYS A 492 11.06 30.51 35.20
N PHE A 493 10.08 30.84 36.06
CA PHE A 493 8.76 31.28 35.64
C PHE A 493 8.69 32.77 35.24
N VAL A 494 9.71 33.57 35.56
CA VAL A 494 9.84 34.96 35.06
C VAL A 494 9.78 34.96 33.53
N ARG A 495 10.58 34.08 32.93
CA ARG A 495 10.67 33.93 31.49
C ARG A 495 9.33 33.52 30.90
N THR A 496 8.62 32.59 31.54
CA THR A 496 7.29 32.16 31.12
C THR A 496 6.31 33.33 31.09
N ILE A 497 6.21 34.14 32.15
CA ILE A 497 5.30 35.30 32.20
C ILE A 497 5.56 36.27 31.04
N HIS A 498 6.83 36.61 30.80
CA HIS A 498 7.21 37.46 29.66
C HIS A 498 6.93 36.81 28.31
N ASP A 499 7.21 35.52 28.16
CA ASP A 499 6.97 34.78 26.92
C ASP A 499 5.46 34.72 26.61
N VAL A 500 4.58 34.59 27.62
CA VAL A 500 3.12 34.67 27.42
C VAL A 500 2.68 36.08 27.01
N SER A 501 3.14 37.13 27.71
CA SER A 501 2.79 38.51 27.36
C SER A 501 3.26 38.90 25.95
N LYS A 502 4.48 38.48 25.60
CA LYS A 502 5.03 38.67 24.26
C LYS A 502 4.26 37.86 23.23
N ALA A 503 3.93 36.60 23.53
CA ALA A 503 3.14 35.77 22.64
C ALA A 503 1.78 36.39 22.35
N LYS A 504 1.10 36.98 23.34
CA LYS A 504 -0.16 37.70 23.12
C LYS A 504 0.01 38.90 22.17
N ALA A 505 1.06 39.68 22.34
CA ALA A 505 1.35 40.82 21.46
C ALA A 505 1.73 40.40 20.03
N ASP A 506 2.58 39.39 19.89
CA ASP A 506 2.97 38.83 18.59
C ASP A 506 1.78 38.12 17.91
N PHE A 507 0.86 37.58 18.69
CA PHE A 507 -0.39 36.97 18.22
C PHE A 507 -1.33 38.02 17.62
N ASP A 508 -1.54 39.13 18.33
CA ASP A 508 -2.37 40.25 17.85
C ASP A 508 -1.76 40.90 16.60
N ALA A 509 -0.44 40.78 16.41
CA ALA A 509 0.27 41.18 15.21
C ALA A 509 0.30 40.12 14.09
N GLY A 510 -0.29 38.94 14.30
CA GLY A 510 -0.35 37.84 13.32
C GLY A 510 0.98 37.13 13.05
N LYS A 511 1.93 37.18 13.99
CA LYS A 511 3.33 36.70 13.82
C LYS A 511 3.61 35.32 14.42
N LEU A 512 2.69 34.73 15.18
CA LEU A 512 2.92 33.42 15.80
C LEU A 512 2.69 32.26 14.83
N THR A 513 3.53 31.23 14.95
CA THR A 513 3.28 29.92 14.35
C THR A 513 2.51 29.00 15.32
N LYS A 514 1.89 27.93 14.80
CA LYS A 514 1.21 26.91 15.62
C LYS A 514 2.14 26.29 16.67
N SER A 515 3.42 26.07 16.31
CA SER A 515 4.43 25.54 17.23
C SER A 515 4.74 26.51 18.37
N ASP A 516 4.69 27.82 18.12
CA ASP A 516 4.91 28.84 19.15
C ASP A 516 3.73 28.85 20.14
N ILE A 517 2.51 28.74 19.62
CA ILE A 517 1.27 28.70 20.43
C ILE A 517 1.29 27.49 21.38
N ASP A 518 1.60 26.29 20.87
CA ASP A 518 1.64 25.07 21.68
C ASP A 518 2.73 25.11 22.76
N LYS A 519 3.89 25.68 22.44
CA LYS A 519 4.97 25.85 23.42
C LYS A 519 4.55 26.77 24.56
N VAL A 520 4.04 27.96 24.22
CA VAL A 520 3.56 28.94 25.20
C VAL A 520 2.44 28.34 26.05
N ARG A 521 1.56 27.54 25.45
CA ARG A 521 0.48 26.83 26.17
C ARG A 521 0.99 25.86 27.20
N LYS A 522 1.97 25.03 26.85
CA LYS A 522 2.55 24.05 27.77
C LYS A 522 3.23 24.74 28.97
N GLU A 523 4.02 25.78 28.71
CA GLU A 523 4.72 26.55 29.74
C GLU A 523 3.72 27.31 30.63
N SER A 524 2.67 27.91 30.05
CA SER A 524 1.60 28.59 30.78
C SER A 524 0.86 27.65 31.72
N ASN A 525 0.53 26.44 31.27
CA ASN A 525 -0.16 25.44 32.09
C ASN A 525 0.71 24.95 33.25
N GLU A 526 2.03 24.79 33.05
CA GLU A 526 2.96 24.47 34.13
C GLU A 526 2.98 25.57 35.20
N LEU A 527 3.04 26.83 34.78
CA LEU A 527 2.98 27.98 35.68
C LEU A 527 1.64 28.04 36.42
N ILE A 528 0.50 27.95 35.72
CA ILE A 528 -0.83 27.98 36.32
C ILE A 528 -0.97 26.86 37.35
N GLY A 529 -0.55 25.64 37.04
CA GLY A 529 -0.58 24.51 37.98
C GLY A 529 0.24 24.79 39.24
N PHE A 530 1.46 25.31 39.09
CA PHE A 530 2.30 25.68 40.22
C PHE A 530 1.66 26.76 41.09
N LEU A 531 1.04 27.79 40.49
CA LEU A 531 0.40 28.87 41.21
C LEU A 531 -0.88 28.43 41.95
N ILE A 532 -1.66 27.54 41.34
CA ILE A 532 -2.82 26.93 42.01
C ILE A 532 -2.36 26.12 43.22
N ASP A 533 -1.33 25.29 43.08
CA ASP A 533 -0.73 24.54 44.20
C ASP A 533 -0.24 25.48 45.30
N TYR A 534 0.38 26.60 44.92
CA TYR A 534 0.81 27.62 45.88
C TYR A 534 -0.37 28.21 46.66
N ILE A 535 -1.45 28.62 45.97
CA ILE A 535 -2.68 29.13 46.60
C ILE A 535 -3.24 28.10 47.58
N GLN A 536 -3.33 26.84 47.16
CA GLN A 536 -3.86 25.75 47.98
C GLN A 536 -3.00 25.50 49.23
N ARG A 537 -1.67 25.38 49.08
CA ARG A 537 -0.74 25.17 50.20
C ARG A 537 -0.81 26.32 51.21
N LYS A 538 -0.88 27.56 50.72
CA LYS A 538 -0.99 28.73 51.59
C LYS A 538 -2.30 28.73 52.38
N ARG A 539 -3.42 28.44 51.72
CA ARG A 539 -4.73 28.28 52.40
C ARG A 539 -4.66 27.20 53.47
N VAL A 540 -4.17 26.00 53.13
CA VAL A 540 -4.03 24.89 54.09
C VAL A 540 -3.19 25.30 55.30
N HIS A 541 -2.08 26.01 55.09
CA HIS A 541 -1.22 26.50 56.17
C HIS A 541 -1.93 27.53 57.07
N GLU A 542 -2.75 28.42 56.49
CA GLU A 542 -3.57 29.37 57.24
C GLU A 542 -4.66 28.66 58.06
N PHE A 543 -5.30 27.62 57.52
CA PHE A 543 -6.28 26.81 58.23
C PHE A 543 -5.65 25.98 59.37
N GLU A 544 -4.48 25.37 59.15
CA GLU A 544 -3.76 24.66 60.22
C GLU A 544 -3.35 25.62 61.35
N ARG A 545 -2.93 26.87 61.04
CA ARG A 545 -2.65 27.90 62.05
C ARG A 545 -3.87 28.38 62.83
N ALA A 546 -5.06 28.18 62.29
CA ALA A 546 -6.33 28.53 62.91
C ALA A 546 -6.95 27.37 63.70
N LYS A 547 -6.31 26.19 63.66
CA LYS A 547 -6.80 24.95 64.23
C LYS A 547 -6.04 24.61 65.51
N ILE A 548 -6.78 24.14 66.51
CA ILE A 548 -6.25 23.59 67.75
C ILE A 548 -6.75 22.15 67.87
N ARG A 549 -5.83 21.20 68.03
CA ARG A 549 -6.18 19.82 68.35
C ARG A 549 -6.14 19.63 69.86
N ILE A 550 -7.15 18.95 70.39
CA ILE A 550 -7.30 18.73 71.82
C ILE A 550 -7.49 17.23 72.04
N LYS A 551 -6.75 16.66 72.98
CA LYS A 551 -6.98 15.29 73.46
C LYS A 551 -7.70 15.38 74.80
N HIS A 552 -8.79 14.63 74.96
CA HIS A 552 -9.56 14.59 76.20
C HIS A 552 -10.04 13.16 76.51
N GLY A 553 -10.15 12.84 77.80
CA GLY A 553 -10.41 11.47 78.25
C GLY A 553 -9.29 10.49 77.83
N GLU A 554 -9.55 9.18 77.91
CA GLU A 554 -8.50 8.18 77.69
C GLU A 554 -8.01 8.10 76.23
N LYS A 555 -8.84 8.39 75.21
CA LYS A 555 -8.48 8.31 73.77
C LYS A 555 -9.32 9.19 72.79
N LYS A 556 -9.94 10.30 73.21
CA LYS A 556 -10.74 11.12 72.27
C LYS A 556 -9.96 12.33 71.78
N PHE A 557 -10.04 12.59 70.47
CA PHE A 557 -9.46 13.76 69.84
C PHE A 557 -10.57 14.72 69.39
N ALA A 558 -10.47 15.97 69.83
CA ALA A 558 -11.32 17.07 69.46
C ALA A 558 -10.54 18.09 68.62
N GLU A 559 -11.27 18.84 67.80
CA GLU A 559 -10.75 19.90 66.96
C GLU A 559 -11.50 21.20 67.21
N VAL A 560 -10.76 22.28 67.40
CA VAL A 560 -11.31 23.63 67.50
C VAL A 560 -10.72 24.48 66.39
N MET A 561 -11.55 24.92 65.46
CA MET A 561 -11.15 25.75 64.33
C MET A 561 -11.67 27.18 64.50
N MET A 562 -10.77 28.16 64.45
CA MET A 562 -11.10 29.57 64.61
C MET A 562 -11.24 30.27 63.26
N LEU A 563 -12.47 30.64 62.92
CA LEU A 563 -12.79 31.33 61.67
C LEU A 563 -13.36 32.71 62.03
N GLY A 564 -12.59 33.77 61.81
CA GLY A 564 -12.95 35.14 62.21
C GLY A 564 -13.23 35.23 63.72
N ASN A 565 -14.45 35.66 64.09
CA ASN A 565 -14.89 35.80 65.48
C ASN A 565 -15.71 34.60 65.97
N THR A 566 -15.64 33.44 65.31
CA THR A 566 -16.37 32.23 65.66
C THR A 566 -15.43 31.04 65.74
N ALA A 567 -15.54 30.23 66.79
CA ALA A 567 -14.86 28.95 66.90
C ALA A 567 -15.85 27.82 66.63
N TYR A 568 -15.41 26.86 65.80
CA TYR A 568 -16.13 25.65 65.47
C TYR A 568 -15.45 24.48 66.18
N ILE A 569 -16.22 23.70 66.92
CA ILE A 569 -15.75 22.66 67.81
C ILE A 569 -16.30 21.31 67.33
N VAL A 570 -15.40 20.38 67.02
CA VAL A 570 -15.71 18.96 66.80
C VAL A 570 -15.25 18.20 68.03
N ARG A 571 -16.18 17.66 68.82
CA ARG A 571 -15.84 17.03 70.12
C ARG A 571 -15.11 15.70 69.99
N ASP A 572 -15.35 14.97 68.91
CA ASP A 572 -14.75 13.67 68.65
C ASP A 572 -14.61 13.49 67.14
N ILE A 573 -13.39 13.60 66.63
CA ILE A 573 -13.07 13.54 65.19
C ILE A 573 -13.24 12.10 64.67
N ASP A 574 -13.06 11.10 65.54
CA ASP A 574 -13.10 9.67 65.21
C ASP A 574 -14.51 9.07 65.31
N SER A 575 -15.48 9.83 65.83
CA SER A 575 -16.89 9.41 65.93
C SER A 575 -17.60 9.46 64.57
N ALA A 576 -18.39 8.42 64.27
CA ALA A 576 -19.19 8.32 63.05
C ALA A 576 -20.26 9.42 62.91
N GLN A 577 -20.67 10.06 64.01
CA GLN A 577 -21.73 11.09 64.02
C GLN A 577 -21.22 12.53 64.15
N ARG A 578 -19.88 12.76 64.22
CA ARG A 578 -19.18 14.06 64.28
C ARG A 578 -20.05 15.24 64.78
N VAL A 579 -20.30 15.29 66.09
CA VAL A 579 -21.09 16.39 66.68
C VAL A 579 -20.29 17.69 66.58
N MET A 580 -20.83 18.67 65.84
CA MET A 580 -20.24 19.99 65.62
C MET A 580 -20.99 21.07 66.39
N GLU A 581 -20.25 21.94 67.06
CA GLU A 581 -20.76 23.11 67.77
C GLU A 581 -20.07 24.38 67.26
N LYS A 582 -20.77 25.51 67.28
CA LYS A 582 -20.21 26.83 67.00
C LYS A 582 -20.38 27.74 68.20
N THR A 583 -19.37 28.56 68.50
CA THR A 583 -19.35 29.50 69.63
C THR A 583 -18.66 30.80 69.24
N PRO A 584 -19.15 31.97 69.67
CA PRO A 584 -18.47 33.24 69.40
C PRO A 584 -17.18 33.36 70.23
N ILE A 585 -16.17 33.97 69.63
CA ILE A 585 -14.88 34.31 70.26
C ILE A 585 -14.98 35.76 70.76
N ASN A 586 -14.87 35.95 72.07
CA ASN A 586 -14.90 37.27 72.70
C ASN A 586 -13.55 38.00 72.53
N PRO A 587 -13.49 39.35 72.66
CA PRO A 587 -12.25 40.12 72.51
C PRO A 587 -11.10 39.70 73.45
N ASP A 588 -11.43 39.17 74.63
CA ASP A 588 -10.49 38.63 75.61
C ASP A 588 -9.93 37.25 75.24
N GLY A 589 -10.48 36.61 74.20
CA GLY A 589 -10.12 35.27 73.73
C GLY A 589 -10.95 34.13 74.34
N SER A 590 -11.96 34.43 75.17
CA SER A 590 -12.86 33.41 75.73
C SER A 590 -13.90 32.94 74.70
N LEU A 591 -14.40 31.71 74.88
CA LEU A 591 -15.46 31.15 74.03
C LEU A 591 -16.84 31.32 74.72
N GLY A 592 -17.77 31.95 74.02
CA GLY A 592 -19.14 32.18 74.50
C GLY A 592 -20.00 30.91 74.56
N ALA A 593 -21.33 31.08 74.65
CA ALA A 593 -22.26 29.95 74.65
C ALA A 593 -22.21 29.19 73.32
N SER A 594 -22.21 27.86 73.37
CA SER A 594 -22.24 27.04 72.16
C SER A 594 -23.66 26.82 71.63
N SER A 595 -23.75 26.67 70.32
CA SER A 595 -24.95 26.27 69.59
C SER A 595 -24.59 25.14 68.61
N SER A 596 -25.56 24.32 68.22
CA SER A 596 -25.32 23.26 67.23
C SER A 596 -24.94 23.88 65.88
N CYS A 597 -24.06 23.19 65.16
CA CYS A 597 -23.65 23.56 63.81
C CYS A 597 -23.83 22.35 62.90
N THR A 598 -24.40 22.55 61.71
CA THR A 598 -24.49 21.46 60.71
C THR A 598 -23.20 21.41 59.88
N PRO A 599 -22.87 20.25 59.27
CA PRO A 599 -21.74 20.15 58.35
C PRO A 599 -21.79 21.18 57.21
N GLU A 600 -22.97 21.47 56.67
CA GLU A 600 -23.14 22.46 55.59
C GLU A 600 -22.84 23.89 56.06
N GLU A 601 -23.23 24.25 57.29
CA GLU A 601 -22.89 25.55 57.88
C GLU A 601 -21.37 25.69 58.10
N PHE A 602 -20.71 24.61 58.51
CA PHE A 602 -19.26 24.59 58.69
C PHE A 602 -18.51 24.69 57.35
N GLU A 603 -18.95 23.96 56.32
CA GLU A 603 -18.39 24.06 54.97
C GLU A 603 -18.58 25.46 54.37
N GLN A 604 -19.74 26.09 54.57
CA GLN A 604 -19.97 27.47 54.14
C GLN A 604 -19.05 28.47 54.87
N ALA A 605 -18.75 28.22 56.15
CA ALA A 605 -17.83 29.03 56.93
C ALA A 605 -16.38 28.89 56.43
N LEU A 606 -15.93 27.65 56.17
CA LEU A 606 -14.62 27.37 55.57
C LEU A 606 -14.43 28.06 54.20
N ALA A 607 -15.50 28.16 53.41
CA ALA A 607 -15.45 28.78 52.09
C ALA A 607 -15.40 30.33 52.12
N LYS A 608 -15.93 30.97 53.17
CA LYS A 608 -16.20 32.43 53.19
C LYS A 608 -15.39 33.22 54.21
N ILE A 609 -14.95 32.59 55.31
CA ILE A 609 -14.36 33.29 56.44
C ILE A 609 -12.85 33.09 56.44
N VAL A 610 -12.10 34.19 56.58
CA VAL A 610 -10.63 34.15 56.66
C VAL A 610 -10.22 33.47 57.97
N PRO A 611 -9.35 32.44 57.92
CA PRO A 611 -8.84 31.78 59.12
C PRO A 611 -8.12 32.78 60.02
N ALA A 612 -8.54 32.86 61.28
CA ALA A 612 -7.86 33.70 62.26
C ALA A 612 -6.79 32.86 62.95
N ARG A 613 -5.54 33.37 63.05
CA ARG A 613 -4.48 32.66 63.77
C ARG A 613 -4.96 32.35 65.19
N ALA A 614 -4.80 31.11 65.61
CA ALA A 614 -5.10 30.69 66.97
C ALA A 614 -4.21 31.45 67.97
N VAL A 615 -4.79 32.35 68.76
CA VAL A 615 -4.08 33.07 69.83
C VAL A 615 -4.43 32.42 71.16
N LEU A 616 -3.45 31.74 71.77
CA LEU A 616 -3.60 31.07 73.05
C LEU A 616 -3.53 32.09 74.19
N LYS A 617 -4.69 32.48 74.73
CA LYS A 617 -4.80 33.33 75.92
C LYS A 617 -5.38 32.52 77.08
N GLU A 618 -5.07 32.91 78.31
CA GLU A 618 -5.59 32.25 79.54
C GLU A 618 -7.13 32.03 79.52
N PRO A 619 -7.98 32.99 79.10
CA PRO A 619 -9.43 32.79 79.05
C PRO A 619 -9.89 31.70 78.05
N LEU A 620 -9.09 31.43 77.01
CA LEU A 620 -9.36 30.34 76.07
C LEU A 620 -9.23 28.99 76.76
N PHE A 621 -8.18 28.79 77.57
CA PHE A 621 -7.96 27.53 78.29
C PHE A 621 -9.05 27.24 79.33
N GLU A 622 -9.53 28.26 80.04
CA GLU A 622 -10.70 28.09 80.93
C GLU A 622 -11.98 27.79 80.15
N SER A 623 -12.14 28.36 78.95
CA SER A 623 -13.26 28.05 78.07
C SER A 623 -13.19 26.60 77.55
N LEU A 624 -12.00 26.12 77.15
CA LEU A 624 -11.79 24.73 76.70
C LEU A 624 -12.08 23.73 77.83
N LYS A 625 -11.73 24.06 79.07
CA LYS A 625 -12.04 23.26 80.27
C LYS A 625 -13.54 23.06 80.48
N ARG A 626 -14.36 24.08 80.14
CA ARG A 626 -15.83 23.97 80.16
C ARG A 626 -16.35 22.98 79.11
N PHE A 627 -15.69 22.90 77.95
CA PHE A 627 -16.10 22.02 76.84
C PHE A 627 -15.60 20.58 76.97
N PHE A 628 -14.39 20.39 77.50
CA PHE A 628 -13.67 19.11 77.45
C PHE A 628 -13.31 18.51 78.82
N GLY A 629 -13.63 19.19 79.93
CA GLY A 629 -13.31 18.75 81.29
C GLY A 629 -11.97 19.26 81.82
N LYS A 630 -11.56 18.81 83.01
CA LYS A 630 -10.31 19.30 83.67
C LYS A 630 -9.03 18.67 83.10
N ASP A 631 -9.13 17.48 82.50
CA ASP A 631 -7.99 16.66 82.09
C ASP A 631 -7.85 16.65 80.55
N TYR A 632 -7.73 17.83 79.93
CA TYR A 632 -7.50 17.96 78.49
C TYR A 632 -6.05 18.35 78.18
N GLU A 633 -5.53 17.86 77.07
CA GLU A 633 -4.20 18.19 76.53
C GLU A 633 -4.37 18.95 75.21
N VAL A 634 -3.69 20.09 75.05
CA VAL A 634 -3.63 20.80 73.77
C VAL A 634 -2.43 20.29 72.97
N LEU A 635 -2.69 19.87 71.74
CA LEU A 635 -1.69 19.39 70.80
C LEU A 635 -1.40 20.52 69.79
N LEU A 636 -0.16 21.04 69.80
CA LEU A 636 0.31 22.13 68.95
C LEU A 636 1.16 21.65 67.79
#